data_AF-A0A7X9GBE8-F1
#
_entry.id   AF-A0A7X9GBE8-F1
#
_cell.length_a   1.000
_cell.length_b   1.000
_cell.length_c   1.000
_cell.angle_alpha   90.00
_cell.angle_beta   90.00
_cell.angle_gamma   90.00
#
_symmetry.space_group_name_H-M   'P 1'
#
loop_
_entity.id
_entity.type
_entity.pdbx_description
1 polymer ?
#
loop_
_entity_poly.entity_id
_entity_poly.type
_entity_poly.pdbx_seq_one_letter_code
_entity_poly.pdbx_strand_id
1 'polypeptide(L)'
;FLGSSVRIPKKSEEYLTWNYGDWKTPDKNWDIRKGSYYVLEKKAVIMSASRDKVCWNNYLNTPRQAVEINGEILIKRTIRQLKERGFDVSITLPEKNFLGDLGIREIVSKSDGDPIEKILNLKNEIPCLAIYGDVYYTDNAMDIITNSNEPMMFFGREKAGIIKRCGEPFAIRVNEYLMSKAQELKDKKLYSITGGERRCGEWELYRYINNIPLGRHKIKDYWTEINDLTDDVDSPDNYKAFQNYFKNHIDNSSLSHIVVSRMWYEKKDDLLKRIEIYKANLLQALLNQTEQNFDIGILCNKKHEKIIRSIHPRIIPFFTKKKPGKVGKCWHIFSEWKDISGIKKYDIQTNIDSDDIISLDAIKIIRKSITEKKSTHIHFFPLLRDYYTGEIRKTRMKYRNTHNSAFYSLYQPDKKDYIYIGQSSHTNFSKYAEKTILIPEGHYFVNIHDSNDSSTMESLGDIHMVTQSVNTERTITQTDNPFPDLDNIPTINFNIMAHPKRKELVAELVKKLGDIKVIWDTDNNCWHTRVKCLVDHINSGKEFGITIQDDTIVADDFIRKASNFIGGVGDKNAIYNFYYKRQLDKNEIDRAIIAGRNYIKKSNFYNELCLAIPTKIMKDMIDWCEKKNPTLDWVMQRYVVQHRIPVYFSVPSLANHLNSESLIKKVNAPNRTCWYMDGDEWIVNIKSSRVFKKSNMRYGKRN
;
A
#
# COMPACT_ATOMS: atom_id res chain seq x y z
N PHE A 1 -32.04 -19.72 12.35
CA PHE A 1 -32.55 -19.73 13.74
C PHE A 1 -31.42 -19.30 14.66
N LEU A 2 -31.67 -18.25 15.46
CA LEU A 2 -30.97 -17.77 16.68
C LEU A 2 -29.48 -17.42 16.62
N GLY A 3 -29.16 -16.28 17.24
CA GLY A 3 -27.90 -15.56 17.12
C GLY A 3 -26.67 -16.28 17.68
N SER A 4 -25.56 -16.17 16.95
CA SER A 4 -24.25 -16.15 17.57
C SER A 4 -24.09 -14.79 18.25
N SER A 5 -24.31 -14.77 19.57
CA SER A 5 -23.85 -13.68 20.42
C SER A 5 -22.33 -13.62 20.27
N VAL A 6 -21.83 -12.52 19.71
CA VAL A 6 -20.42 -12.18 19.78
C VAL A 6 -20.13 -11.97 21.28
N ARG A 7 -19.50 -12.96 21.93
CA ARG A 7 -18.94 -12.76 23.27
C ARG A 7 -17.70 -11.89 23.11
N ILE A 8 -17.90 -10.58 23.25
CA ILE A 8 -16.83 -9.62 23.45
C ILE A 8 -16.35 -9.83 24.90
N PRO A 9 -15.03 -9.95 25.16
CA PRO A 9 -14.51 -10.00 26.51
C PRO A 9 -14.97 -8.78 27.30
N LYS A 10 -15.17 -8.97 28.61
CA LYS A 10 -15.82 -7.99 29.49
C LYS A 10 -15.06 -6.66 29.60
N LYS A 11 -13.80 -6.57 29.16
CA LYS A 11 -12.96 -5.37 29.21
C LYS A 11 -12.16 -5.22 27.93
N SER A 12 -12.25 -4.06 27.30
CA SER A 12 -11.55 -3.73 26.05
C SER A 12 -10.05 -3.69 26.24
N GLU A 13 -9.62 -3.12 27.36
CA GLU A 13 -8.22 -3.02 27.72
C GLU A 13 -7.62 -4.40 27.92
N GLU A 14 -8.33 -5.35 28.50
CA GLU A 14 -7.83 -6.73 28.58
C GLU A 14 -7.76 -7.39 27.19
N TYR A 15 -8.73 -7.17 26.30
CA TYR A 15 -8.64 -7.68 24.92
C TYR A 15 -7.50 -7.03 24.12
N LEU A 16 -7.28 -5.72 24.28
CA LEU A 16 -6.25 -4.97 23.58
C LEU A 16 -4.87 -5.24 24.18
N THR A 17 -4.74 -5.30 25.50
CA THR A 17 -3.51 -5.67 26.21
C THR A 17 -3.14 -7.14 25.99
N TRP A 18 -4.11 -8.05 25.96
CA TRP A 18 -3.87 -9.47 25.67
C TRP A 18 -3.38 -9.69 24.24
N ASN A 19 -3.92 -8.96 23.26
CA ASN A 19 -3.54 -9.15 21.85
C ASN A 19 -2.39 -8.24 21.40
N TYR A 20 -2.13 -7.13 22.10
CA TYR A 20 -1.25 -6.04 21.63
C TYR A 20 -0.39 -5.36 22.72
N GLY A 21 -0.41 -5.81 23.98
CA GLY A 21 0.36 -5.22 25.10
C GLY A 21 -0.27 -3.96 25.73
N ASP A 22 0.32 -3.45 26.83
CA ASP A 22 -0.25 -2.37 27.66
C ASP A 22 -0.78 -1.18 26.83
N TRP A 23 -2.10 -1.10 26.73
CA TRP A 23 -2.79 -0.09 25.94
C TRP A 23 -2.92 1.21 26.75
N LYS A 24 -2.03 2.18 26.51
CA LYS A 24 -2.15 3.57 26.98
C LYS A 24 -2.22 4.52 25.78
N THR A 25 -2.90 5.65 25.97
CA THR A 25 -2.83 6.79 25.02
C THR A 25 -1.35 7.10 24.73
N PRO A 26 -0.91 7.19 23.46
CA PRO A 26 0.52 7.31 23.16
C PRO A 26 1.15 8.54 23.82
N ASP A 27 2.34 8.33 24.41
CA ASP A 27 3.21 9.36 24.98
C ASP A 27 3.67 10.37 23.90
N LYS A 28 3.93 11.65 24.25
CA LYS A 28 4.46 12.69 23.32
C LYS A 28 5.85 12.31 22.77
N ASN A 29 6.56 11.43 23.45
CA ASN A 29 7.83 10.87 22.97
C ASN A 29 7.66 9.64 22.05
N TRP A 30 6.42 9.33 21.62
CA TRP A 30 6.15 8.41 20.53
C TRP A 30 6.61 9.04 19.21
N ASP A 31 7.92 8.97 18.98
CA ASP A 31 8.50 9.20 17.67
C ASP A 31 7.80 8.25 16.69
N ILE A 32 7.23 8.77 15.60
CA ILE A 32 6.68 7.94 14.51
C ILE A 32 7.72 6.92 13.97
N ARG A 33 9.02 7.12 14.28
CA ARG A 33 10.10 6.17 14.01
C ARG A 33 10.37 5.14 15.12
N LYS A 34 9.93 5.40 16.36
CA LYS A 34 10.06 4.48 17.52
C LYS A 34 8.76 3.85 17.95
N GLY A 35 7.63 4.39 17.49
CA GLY A 35 6.40 3.66 17.54
C GLY A 35 6.67 2.35 16.86
N SER A 36 6.52 1.27 17.61
CA SER A 36 6.93 -0.03 17.15
C SER A 36 6.23 -0.30 15.81
N TYR A 37 6.93 -0.02 14.70
CA TYR A 37 7.37 -1.13 13.89
C TYR A 37 7.60 -2.21 14.94
N TYR A 38 6.76 -3.25 14.95
CA TYR A 38 7.43 -4.51 15.04
C TYR A 38 8.52 -4.36 13.97
N VAL A 39 9.74 -3.99 14.38
CA VAL A 39 10.91 -4.55 13.76
C VAL A 39 10.66 -6.00 14.09
N LEU A 40 9.78 -6.62 13.30
CA LEU A 40 9.57 -8.04 13.26
C LEU A 40 11.00 -8.44 13.06
N GLU A 41 11.59 -9.03 14.10
CA GLU A 41 12.97 -9.46 14.04
C GLU A 41 13.10 -10.07 12.67
N LYS A 42 14.05 -9.56 11.86
CA LYS A 42 14.20 -10.03 10.50
C LYS A 42 14.76 -11.43 10.61
N LYS A 43 13.90 -12.37 10.97
CA LYS A 43 14.18 -13.73 11.37
C LYS A 43 13.27 -14.58 10.54
N ALA A 44 13.89 -15.35 9.67
CA ALA A 44 13.21 -16.31 8.82
C ALA A 44 13.61 -17.72 9.24
N VAL A 45 12.60 -18.59 9.33
CA VAL A 45 12.81 -20.02 9.50
C VAL A 45 12.34 -20.71 8.24
N ILE A 46 13.27 -21.29 7.49
CA ILE A 46 12.96 -22.12 6.34
C ILE A 46 12.47 -23.48 6.86
N MET A 47 11.22 -23.80 6.58
CA MET A 47 10.60 -25.08 6.90
C MET A 47 10.96 -26.10 5.83
N SER A 48 11.92 -26.98 6.12
CA SER A 48 12.20 -28.13 5.25
C SER A 48 11.32 -29.30 5.67
N ALA A 49 10.33 -29.66 4.86
CA ALA A 49 9.46 -30.79 5.14
C ALA A 49 10.22 -32.13 5.15
N SER A 50 10.14 -32.82 6.30
CA SER A 50 10.15 -34.28 6.57
C SER A 50 11.21 -35.22 5.96
N ARG A 51 11.46 -36.31 6.71
CA ARG A 51 12.44 -37.41 6.54
C ARG A 51 12.34 -38.26 5.27
N ASP A 52 11.72 -37.80 4.21
CA ASP A 52 11.56 -38.62 3.02
C ASP A 52 12.81 -38.51 2.15
N LYS A 53 13.86 -39.26 2.52
CA LYS A 53 15.01 -39.57 1.63
C LYS A 53 14.56 -40.15 0.26
N VAL A 54 13.27 -40.44 0.09
CA VAL A 54 12.62 -41.05 -1.07
C VAL A 54 11.60 -40.10 -1.74
N CYS A 55 11.63 -38.79 -1.47
CA CYS A 55 10.82 -37.85 -2.26
C CYS A 55 11.15 -38.01 -3.75
N TRP A 56 10.08 -38.06 -4.56
CA TRP A 56 10.13 -38.36 -6.00
C TRP A 56 10.64 -39.75 -6.40
N ASN A 57 10.58 -40.77 -5.53
CA ASN A 57 11.03 -42.12 -5.90
C ASN A 57 12.51 -42.15 -6.37
N ASN A 58 13.37 -41.35 -5.72
CA ASN A 58 14.77 -41.10 -6.09
C ASN A 58 15.00 -40.41 -7.45
N TYR A 59 14.00 -39.71 -8.00
CA TYR A 59 14.21 -38.88 -9.19
C TYR A 59 15.33 -37.85 -8.94
N LEU A 60 16.34 -37.85 -9.82
CA LEU A 60 17.57 -37.05 -9.72
C LEU A 60 18.47 -37.32 -8.50
N ASN A 61 18.15 -38.32 -7.68
CA ASN A 61 18.92 -38.69 -6.48
C ASN A 61 19.22 -37.48 -5.54
N THR A 62 18.27 -36.54 -5.43
CA THR A 62 18.42 -35.31 -4.65
C THR A 62 17.13 -34.95 -3.90
N PRO A 63 17.19 -34.38 -2.69
CA PRO A 63 16.00 -33.82 -2.02
C PRO A 63 15.32 -32.72 -2.85
N ARG A 64 14.01 -32.54 -2.66
CA ARG A 64 13.21 -31.51 -3.39
C ARG A 64 13.76 -30.10 -3.21
N GLN A 65 14.29 -29.79 -2.03
CA GLN A 65 14.89 -28.49 -1.71
C GLN A 65 16.24 -28.26 -2.42
N ALA A 66 16.87 -29.32 -2.92
CA ALA A 66 18.20 -29.29 -3.53
C ALA A 66 18.17 -29.39 -5.06
N VAL A 67 16.98 -29.33 -5.69
CA VAL A 67 16.85 -29.28 -7.15
C VAL A 67 17.28 -27.92 -7.70
N GLU A 68 17.74 -27.90 -8.96
CA GLU A 68 18.14 -26.67 -9.65
C GLU A 68 17.00 -26.16 -10.53
N ILE A 69 16.55 -24.93 -10.31
CA ILE A 69 15.54 -24.25 -11.13
C ILE A 69 16.13 -22.95 -11.64
N ASN A 70 16.07 -22.73 -12.96
CA ASN A 70 16.61 -21.54 -13.63
C ASN A 70 18.10 -21.29 -13.31
N GLY A 71 18.91 -22.36 -13.23
CA GLY A 71 20.35 -22.26 -12.99
C GLY A 71 20.76 -22.04 -11.53
N GLU A 72 19.83 -22.12 -10.58
CA GLU A 72 20.10 -21.92 -9.15
C GLU A 72 19.48 -23.05 -8.30
N ILE A 73 20.22 -23.54 -7.30
CA ILE A 73 19.71 -24.54 -6.34
C ILE A 73 18.63 -23.89 -5.47
N LEU A 74 17.45 -24.51 -5.41
CA LEU A 74 16.24 -23.96 -4.80
C LEU A 74 16.46 -23.46 -3.36
N ILE A 75 17.02 -24.27 -2.48
CA ILE A 75 17.25 -23.86 -1.08
C ILE A 75 18.28 -22.72 -0.97
N LYS A 76 19.32 -22.73 -1.81
CA LYS A 76 20.34 -21.67 -1.83
C LYS A 76 19.75 -20.36 -2.32
N ARG A 77 18.86 -20.42 -3.32
CA ARG A 77 18.07 -19.28 -3.81
C ARG A 77 17.27 -18.66 -2.68
N THR A 78 16.48 -19.46 -1.96
CA THR A 78 15.65 -18.96 -0.84
C THR A 78 16.50 -18.31 0.24
N ILE A 79 17.63 -18.93 0.62
CA ILE A 79 18.58 -18.35 1.59
C ILE A 79 19.14 -17.01 1.10
N ARG A 80 19.59 -16.94 -0.17
CA ARG A 80 20.11 -15.72 -0.77
C ARG A 80 19.06 -14.61 -0.76
N GLN A 81 17.84 -14.89 -1.23
CA GLN A 81 16.77 -13.90 -1.31
C GLN A 81 16.40 -13.33 0.07
N LEU A 82 16.40 -14.16 1.12
CA LEU A 82 16.16 -13.72 2.51
C LEU A 82 17.33 -12.88 3.05
N LYS A 83 18.59 -13.32 2.85
CA LYS A 83 19.78 -12.60 3.29
C LYS A 83 19.93 -11.24 2.62
N GLU A 84 19.69 -11.15 1.30
CA GLU A 84 19.68 -9.88 0.55
C GLU A 84 18.65 -8.87 1.09
N ARG A 85 17.56 -9.37 1.69
CA ARG A 85 16.51 -8.55 2.33
C ARG A 85 16.77 -8.31 3.82
N GLY A 86 17.92 -8.76 4.32
CA GLY A 86 18.42 -8.51 5.67
C GLY A 86 17.85 -9.42 6.74
N PHE A 87 17.39 -10.63 6.39
CA PHE A 87 16.94 -11.62 7.38
C PHE A 87 18.11 -12.44 7.93
N ASP A 88 18.13 -12.63 9.25
CA ASP A 88 18.74 -13.76 9.92
C ASP A 88 17.95 -15.02 9.58
N VAL A 89 18.65 -16.04 9.08
CA VAL A 89 18.03 -17.21 8.47
C VAL A 89 18.43 -18.45 9.24
N SER A 90 17.43 -19.25 9.58
CA SER A 90 17.58 -20.61 10.10
C SER A 90 16.74 -21.59 9.28
N ILE A 91 17.01 -22.88 9.40
CA ILE A 91 16.29 -23.93 8.67
C ILE A 91 15.93 -25.07 9.61
N THR A 92 14.70 -25.58 9.52
CA THR A 92 14.33 -26.83 10.19
C THR A 92 14.75 -28.02 9.35
N LEU A 93 15.40 -29.02 9.96
CA LEU A 93 15.87 -30.23 9.28
C LEU A 93 15.57 -31.49 10.10
N PRO A 94 15.42 -32.66 9.45
CA PRO A 94 15.18 -33.92 10.15
C PRO A 94 16.40 -34.42 10.95
N GLU A 95 17.60 -34.10 10.47
CA GLU A 95 18.90 -34.40 11.07
C GLU A 95 19.91 -33.31 10.68
N LYS A 96 20.98 -33.14 11.47
CA LYS A 96 22.03 -32.15 11.20
C LYS A 96 22.69 -32.45 9.85
N ASN A 97 23.00 -31.42 9.06
CA ASN A 97 23.69 -31.51 7.78
C ASN A 97 22.93 -32.32 6.69
N PHE A 98 21.61 -32.45 6.80
CA PHE A 98 20.78 -33.22 5.85
C PHE A 98 20.86 -32.70 4.40
N LEU A 99 21.00 -31.38 4.22
CA LEU A 99 21.15 -30.73 2.91
C LEU A 99 22.60 -30.31 2.61
N GLY A 100 23.56 -30.83 3.37
CA GLY A 100 24.94 -30.33 3.38
C GLY A 100 25.08 -28.99 4.11
N ASP A 101 26.29 -28.41 4.05
CA ASP A 101 26.56 -27.11 4.67
C ASP A 101 25.91 -25.97 3.86
N LEU A 102 24.95 -25.31 4.48
CA LEU A 102 24.22 -24.16 3.93
C LEU A 102 24.71 -22.82 4.51
N GLY A 103 25.65 -22.82 5.48
CA GLY A 103 26.12 -21.60 6.12
C GLY A 103 25.04 -20.82 6.88
N ILE A 104 24.06 -21.52 7.46
CA ILE A 104 22.97 -20.98 8.29
C ILE A 104 22.70 -21.90 9.48
N ARG A 105 21.97 -21.39 10.50
CA ARG A 105 21.64 -22.17 11.70
C ARG A 105 20.63 -23.28 11.38
N GLU A 106 20.97 -24.51 11.74
CA GLU A 106 20.07 -25.67 11.62
C GLU A 106 19.30 -25.91 12.93
N ILE A 107 18.00 -26.15 12.80
CA ILE A 107 17.09 -26.50 13.89
C ILE A 107 16.62 -27.93 13.63
N VAL A 108 17.09 -28.89 14.44
CA VAL A 108 16.69 -30.29 14.27
C VAL A 108 15.26 -30.46 14.79
N SER A 109 14.32 -30.73 13.88
CA SER A 109 12.92 -30.96 14.18
C SER A 109 12.57 -32.45 14.08
N LYS A 110 11.97 -33.00 15.13
CA LYS A 110 11.31 -34.30 15.07
C LYS A 110 9.87 -34.06 14.62
N SER A 111 9.44 -34.77 13.59
CA SER A 111 8.03 -34.80 13.19
C SER A 111 7.56 -36.24 13.28
N ASP A 112 6.43 -36.44 13.96
CA ASP A 112 5.79 -37.73 14.15
C ASP A 112 4.81 -38.05 13.00
N GLY A 113 4.85 -37.25 11.91
CA GLY A 113 4.03 -37.42 10.70
C GLY A 113 2.84 -36.48 10.59
N ASP A 114 2.55 -35.64 11.60
CA ASP A 114 1.48 -34.64 11.57
C ASP A 114 1.96 -33.30 10.98
N PRO A 115 1.40 -32.80 9.87
CA PRO A 115 1.87 -31.58 9.21
C PRO A 115 1.84 -30.32 10.08
N ILE A 116 0.91 -30.21 11.03
CA ILE A 116 0.82 -29.04 11.92
C ILE A 116 2.07 -28.91 12.81
N GLU A 117 2.81 -29.99 13.05
CA GLU A 117 4.04 -29.98 13.83
C GLU A 117 5.15 -29.16 13.18
N LYS A 118 5.12 -28.97 11.86
CA LYS A 118 6.05 -28.08 11.17
C LYS A 118 5.98 -26.66 11.76
N ILE A 119 4.77 -26.20 12.08
CA ILE A 119 4.53 -24.91 12.72
C ILE A 119 4.87 -24.95 14.20
N LEU A 120 4.44 -25.99 14.92
CA LEU A 120 4.69 -26.10 16.37
C LEU A 120 6.17 -26.21 16.73
N ASN A 121 7.00 -26.75 15.83
CA ASN A 121 8.44 -26.80 15.99
C ASN A 121 9.12 -25.42 15.96
N LEU A 122 8.39 -24.37 15.58
CA LEU A 122 8.86 -22.98 15.56
C LEU A 122 8.64 -22.24 16.89
N LYS A 123 8.11 -22.90 17.93
CA LYS A 123 7.74 -22.24 19.21
C LYS A 123 8.83 -21.42 19.88
N ASN A 124 10.10 -21.79 19.70
CA ASN A 124 11.25 -21.06 20.25
C ASN A 124 11.81 -20.01 19.28
N GLU A 125 11.21 -19.92 18.10
CA GLU A 125 11.67 -19.07 17.02
C GLU A 125 10.73 -17.90 16.74
N ILE A 126 9.49 -17.92 17.26
CA ILE A 126 8.52 -16.83 17.11
C ILE A 126 8.94 -15.57 17.90
N PRO A 127 8.57 -14.36 17.44
CA PRO A 127 7.92 -14.08 16.16
C PRO A 127 8.87 -14.31 14.98
N CYS A 128 8.40 -14.98 13.92
CA CYS A 128 9.24 -15.24 12.74
C CYS A 128 8.44 -15.29 11.44
N LEU A 129 9.17 -15.19 10.32
CA LEU A 129 8.68 -15.56 9.00
C LEU A 129 9.00 -17.03 8.74
N ALA A 130 7.98 -17.88 8.70
CA ALA A 130 8.09 -19.28 8.30
C ALA A 130 7.91 -19.38 6.77
N ILE A 131 8.87 -19.97 6.08
CA ILE A 131 8.92 -20.05 4.61
C ILE A 131 9.22 -21.48 4.17
N TYR A 132 8.57 -22.01 3.14
CA TYR A 132 8.80 -23.40 2.72
C TYR A 132 10.09 -23.55 1.90
N GLY A 133 10.88 -24.58 2.21
CA GLY A 133 12.16 -24.83 1.55
C GLY A 133 12.05 -25.44 0.15
N ASP A 134 10.89 -26.01 -0.19
CA ASP A 134 10.57 -26.66 -1.47
C ASP A 134 9.72 -25.79 -2.41
N VAL A 135 9.64 -24.48 -2.14
CA VAL A 135 8.95 -23.50 -2.98
C VAL A 135 9.94 -22.68 -3.80
N TYR A 136 9.67 -22.55 -5.10
CA TYR A 136 10.34 -21.55 -5.94
C TYR A 136 9.68 -20.20 -5.72
N TYR A 137 10.40 -19.24 -5.16
CA TYR A 137 9.91 -17.86 -5.00
C TYR A 137 10.45 -16.95 -6.10
N THR A 138 9.56 -16.20 -6.74
CA THR A 138 9.97 -15.03 -7.51
C THR A 138 10.50 -13.94 -6.56
N ASP A 139 11.30 -13.02 -7.07
CA ASP A 139 11.75 -11.87 -6.25
C ASP A 139 10.57 -10.99 -5.83
N ASN A 140 9.57 -10.82 -6.69
CA ASN A 140 8.36 -10.09 -6.38
C ASN A 140 7.56 -10.73 -5.24
N ALA A 141 7.39 -12.06 -5.26
CA ALA A 141 6.75 -12.79 -4.16
C ALA A 141 7.55 -12.63 -2.87
N MET A 142 8.88 -12.73 -2.95
CA MET A 142 9.73 -12.56 -1.78
C MET A 142 9.67 -11.14 -1.22
N ASP A 143 9.58 -10.11 -2.08
CA ASP A 143 9.36 -8.73 -1.67
C ASP A 143 8.01 -8.55 -0.98
N ILE A 144 6.94 -9.15 -1.50
CA ILE A 144 5.61 -9.12 -0.88
C ILE A 144 5.65 -9.77 0.52
N ILE A 145 6.25 -10.96 0.62
CA ILE A 145 6.33 -11.73 1.86
C ILE A 145 7.15 -10.96 2.91
N THR A 146 8.34 -10.51 2.53
CA THR A 146 9.30 -9.90 3.46
C THR A 146 8.96 -8.47 3.86
N ASN A 147 8.34 -7.68 2.97
CA ASN A 147 7.90 -6.31 3.28
C ASN A 147 6.56 -6.24 4.01
N SER A 148 5.87 -7.38 4.17
CA SER A 148 4.67 -7.43 5.01
C SER A 148 5.04 -7.16 6.47
N ASN A 149 4.42 -6.15 7.08
CA ASN A 149 4.60 -5.78 8.49
C ASN A 149 3.50 -6.36 9.40
N GLU A 150 2.65 -7.23 8.85
CA GLU A 150 1.55 -7.83 9.58
C GLU A 150 2.08 -8.89 10.57
N PRO A 151 1.73 -8.86 11.86
CA PRO A 151 2.27 -9.80 12.85
C PRO A 151 1.85 -11.25 12.60
N MET A 152 0.74 -11.46 11.87
CA MET A 152 0.27 -12.76 11.43
C MET A 152 -0.31 -12.64 10.02
N MET A 153 0.19 -13.43 9.08
CA MET A 153 -0.26 -13.40 7.69
C MET A 153 0.08 -14.71 7.00
N PHE A 154 -0.85 -15.25 6.22
CA PHE A 154 -0.60 -16.33 5.28
C PHE A 154 -0.35 -15.73 3.90
N PHE A 155 0.66 -16.24 3.20
CA PHE A 155 1.00 -15.84 1.85
C PHE A 155 0.86 -17.06 0.97
N GLY A 156 0.10 -16.98 -0.11
CA GLY A 156 -0.21 -18.15 -0.92
C GLY A 156 -1.05 -17.82 -2.13
N ARG A 157 -1.54 -18.86 -2.81
CA ARG A 157 -2.49 -18.73 -3.91
C ARG A 157 -3.81 -19.43 -3.60
N GLU A 158 -4.95 -18.84 -3.96
CA GLU A 158 -6.26 -19.48 -3.81
C GLU A 158 -6.48 -20.60 -4.83
N LYS A 159 -6.12 -20.31 -6.08
CA LYS A 159 -6.50 -21.10 -7.26
C LYS A 159 -5.27 -21.70 -7.92
N ALA A 160 -5.52 -22.45 -9.00
CA ALA A 160 -4.46 -22.94 -9.88
C ALA A 160 -3.52 -21.80 -10.33
N GLY A 161 -2.23 -22.10 -10.38
CA GLY A 161 -1.20 -21.23 -10.92
C GLY A 161 -0.71 -21.67 -12.29
N ILE A 162 0.48 -21.18 -12.64
CA ILE A 162 1.18 -21.54 -13.88
C ILE A 162 1.69 -22.99 -13.82
N ILE A 163 2.13 -23.44 -12.64
CA ILE A 163 2.78 -24.74 -12.45
C ILE A 163 1.79 -25.79 -11.91
N LYS A 164 1.01 -25.45 -10.87
CA LYS A 164 0.04 -26.38 -10.24
C LYS A 164 -1.42 -26.04 -10.57
N ARG A 165 -2.26 -27.08 -10.53
CA ARG A 165 -3.72 -26.98 -10.73
C ARG A 165 -4.52 -26.68 -9.45
N CYS A 166 -3.82 -26.40 -8.35
CA CYS A 166 -4.40 -26.07 -7.05
C CYS A 166 -3.65 -24.88 -6.44
N GLY A 167 -4.27 -24.21 -5.46
CA GLY A 167 -3.65 -23.15 -4.67
C GLY A 167 -3.23 -23.65 -3.29
N GLU A 168 -2.21 -23.03 -2.73
CA GLU A 168 -1.64 -23.39 -1.42
C GLU A 168 -0.94 -22.21 -0.72
N PRO A 169 -0.73 -22.29 0.60
CA PRO A 169 0.14 -21.38 1.33
C PRO A 169 1.61 -21.64 0.97
N PHE A 170 2.36 -20.56 0.71
CA PHE A 170 3.79 -20.55 0.44
C PHE A 170 4.63 -19.99 1.60
N ALA A 171 4.06 -19.15 2.46
CA ALA A 171 4.76 -18.64 3.64
C ALA A 171 3.75 -18.20 4.70
N ILE A 172 4.22 -18.08 5.95
CA ILE A 172 3.39 -17.71 7.09
C ILE A 172 4.19 -16.80 8.03
N ARG A 173 3.65 -15.65 8.41
CA ARG A 173 4.13 -14.93 9.59
C ARG A 173 3.50 -15.52 10.84
N VAL A 174 4.36 -15.98 11.74
CA VAL A 174 3.99 -16.78 12.90
C VAL A 174 4.22 -15.93 14.15
N ASN A 175 3.13 -15.68 14.89
CA ASN A 175 3.15 -15.05 16.20
C ASN A 175 2.59 -16.00 17.28
N GLU A 176 2.55 -15.54 18.52
CA GLU A 176 2.03 -16.29 19.67
C GLU A 176 0.57 -16.72 19.48
N TYR A 177 -0.27 -15.86 18.89
CA TYR A 177 -1.66 -16.19 18.62
C TYR A 177 -1.80 -17.35 17.63
N LEU A 178 -1.12 -17.30 16.47
CA LEU A 178 -1.13 -18.39 15.50
C LEU A 178 -0.59 -19.69 16.11
N MET A 179 0.50 -19.60 16.89
CA MET A 179 1.08 -20.74 17.61
C MET A 179 0.07 -21.39 18.57
N SER A 180 -0.65 -20.58 19.35
CA SER A 180 -1.69 -21.07 20.26
C SER A 180 -2.82 -21.78 19.52
N LYS A 181 -3.19 -21.29 18.32
CA LYS A 181 -4.24 -21.89 17.47
C LYS A 181 -3.79 -23.19 16.82
N ALA A 182 -2.52 -23.29 16.44
CA ALA A 182 -1.92 -24.54 15.99
C ALA A 182 -1.94 -25.60 17.11
N GLN A 183 -1.61 -25.21 18.34
CA GLN A 183 -1.65 -26.12 19.49
C GLN A 183 -3.09 -26.56 19.81
N GLU A 184 -4.04 -25.63 19.80
CA GLU A 184 -5.46 -25.92 20.02
C GLU A 184 -6.03 -26.91 18.98
N LEU A 185 -5.64 -26.79 17.72
CA LEU A 185 -6.02 -27.73 16.66
C LEU A 185 -5.47 -29.14 16.89
N LYS A 186 -4.20 -29.23 17.28
CA LYS A 186 -3.54 -30.49 17.62
C LYS A 186 -4.20 -31.16 18.82
N ASP A 187 -4.39 -30.42 19.91
CA ASP A 187 -4.94 -30.95 21.17
C ASP A 187 -6.37 -31.45 21.02
N LYS A 188 -7.22 -30.67 20.31
CA LYS A 188 -8.64 -31.01 20.14
C LYS A 188 -8.88 -32.09 19.07
N LYS A 189 -7.85 -32.53 18.36
CA LYS A 189 -7.95 -33.47 17.24
C LYS A 189 -9.05 -33.12 16.23
N LEU A 190 -9.30 -31.82 16.00
CA LEU A 190 -10.48 -31.32 15.25
C LEU A 190 -10.51 -31.76 13.78
N TYR A 191 -9.37 -32.23 13.25
CA TYR A 191 -9.24 -32.80 11.91
C TYR A 191 -10.00 -34.13 11.75
N SER A 192 -10.22 -34.89 12.84
CA SER A 192 -11.02 -36.14 12.85
C SER A 192 -12.49 -35.92 12.47
N ILE A 193 -12.99 -34.69 12.56
CA ILE A 193 -14.37 -34.30 12.23
C ILE A 193 -14.57 -34.17 10.70
N THR A 194 -13.48 -34.14 9.91
CA THR A 194 -13.54 -33.87 8.46
C THR A 194 -13.71 -35.12 7.57
N GLY A 195 -13.87 -36.31 8.15
CA GLY A 195 -14.38 -37.49 7.45
C GLY A 195 -13.42 -38.16 6.45
N GLY A 196 -12.11 -38.01 6.62
CA GLY A 196 -11.12 -38.80 5.88
C GLY A 196 -9.79 -38.80 6.62
N GLU A 197 -8.82 -39.60 6.15
CA GLU A 197 -7.41 -39.62 6.59
C GLU A 197 -6.66 -38.29 6.30
N ARG A 198 -7.37 -37.16 6.34
CA ARG A 198 -6.84 -35.83 6.05
C ARG A 198 -6.06 -35.32 7.25
N ARG A 199 -4.75 -35.22 7.02
CA ARG A 199 -3.74 -34.67 7.91
C ARG A 199 -4.06 -33.21 8.26
N CYS A 200 -3.76 -32.78 9.48
CA CYS A 200 -3.99 -31.39 9.93
C CYS A 200 -2.89 -30.49 9.36
N GLY A 201 -3.19 -29.79 8.26
CA GLY A 201 -2.24 -28.91 7.60
C GLY A 201 -2.51 -27.43 7.84
N GLU A 202 -1.82 -26.62 7.05
CA GLU A 202 -1.80 -25.17 7.15
C GLU A 202 -3.10 -24.56 6.63
N TRP A 203 -3.78 -25.24 5.70
CA TRP A 203 -5.14 -24.88 5.29
C TRP A 203 -6.14 -25.05 6.43
N GLU A 204 -6.03 -26.12 7.23
CA GLU A 204 -6.90 -26.33 8.39
C GLU A 204 -6.62 -25.27 9.46
N LEU A 205 -5.35 -24.94 9.71
CA LEU A 205 -4.95 -23.84 10.58
C LEU A 205 -5.51 -22.50 10.13
N TYR A 206 -5.36 -22.17 8.84
CA TYR A 206 -5.88 -20.95 8.25
C TYR A 206 -7.41 -20.84 8.40
N ARG A 207 -8.13 -21.92 8.09
CA ARG A 207 -9.60 -21.98 8.22
C ARG A 207 -10.02 -21.80 9.67
N TYR A 208 -9.32 -22.45 10.60
CA TYR A 208 -9.60 -22.35 12.01
C TYR A 208 -9.47 -20.91 12.54
N ILE A 209 -8.36 -20.25 12.22
CA ILE A 209 -8.11 -18.84 12.58
C ILE A 209 -9.21 -17.92 12.02
N ASN A 210 -9.69 -18.22 10.81
CA ASN A 210 -10.71 -17.43 10.13
C ASN A 210 -12.16 -17.80 10.47
N ASN A 211 -12.39 -18.72 11.42
CA ASN A 211 -13.71 -19.27 11.74
C ASN A 211 -14.43 -19.84 10.50
N ILE A 212 -13.68 -20.43 9.57
CA ILE A 212 -14.19 -21.11 8.39
C ILE A 212 -14.35 -22.60 8.74
N PRO A 213 -15.46 -23.26 8.36
CA PRO A 213 -15.59 -24.70 8.54
C PRO A 213 -14.41 -25.43 7.90
N LEU A 214 -13.78 -26.36 8.62
CA LEU A 214 -12.53 -27.00 8.18
C LEU A 214 -12.64 -27.72 6.82
N GLY A 215 -13.82 -28.22 6.44
CA GLY A 215 -14.07 -28.83 5.13
C GLY A 215 -14.35 -27.85 3.99
N ARG A 216 -14.34 -26.53 4.24
CA ARG A 216 -14.70 -25.51 3.25
C ARG A 216 -13.46 -24.73 2.80
N HIS A 217 -13.18 -24.78 1.51
CA HIS A 217 -12.18 -23.93 0.89
C HIS A 217 -12.75 -22.53 0.67
N LYS A 218 -12.18 -21.54 1.37
CA LYS A 218 -12.53 -20.12 1.24
C LYS A 218 -11.39 -19.28 1.82
N ILE A 219 -11.02 -18.21 1.14
CA ILE A 219 -10.13 -17.19 1.68
C ILE A 219 -10.93 -16.05 2.31
N LYS A 220 -10.35 -15.48 3.37
CA LYS A 220 -10.89 -14.38 4.15
C LYS A 220 -9.74 -13.50 4.68
N ASP A 221 -9.74 -13.19 5.97
CA ASP A 221 -8.77 -12.32 6.62
C ASP A 221 -7.40 -13.03 6.70
N TYR A 222 -6.33 -12.27 6.94
CA TYR A 222 -4.96 -12.79 7.09
C TYR A 222 -4.43 -13.60 5.89
N TRP A 223 -4.81 -13.22 4.68
CA TRP A 223 -4.29 -13.80 3.43
C TRP A 223 -3.76 -12.73 2.50
N THR A 224 -2.56 -12.95 1.98
CA THR A 224 -1.96 -12.16 0.90
C THR A 224 -1.79 -13.07 -0.33
N GLU A 225 -2.50 -12.71 -1.40
CA GLU A 225 -2.46 -13.47 -2.64
C GLU A 225 -1.13 -13.27 -3.39
N ILE A 226 -0.45 -14.36 -3.70
CA ILE A 226 0.74 -14.44 -4.55
C ILE A 226 0.35 -15.19 -5.82
N ASN A 227 0.09 -14.43 -6.87
CA ASN A 227 -0.34 -14.97 -8.17
C ASN A 227 0.68 -14.67 -9.27
N ASP A 228 1.92 -15.10 -9.05
CA ASP A 228 3.00 -15.09 -10.05
C ASP A 228 3.54 -16.51 -10.29
N LEU A 229 4.80 -16.67 -10.69
CA LEU A 229 5.42 -17.98 -10.94
C LEU A 229 5.77 -18.75 -9.65
N THR A 230 5.52 -18.17 -8.47
CA THR A 230 5.81 -18.83 -7.19
C THR A 230 4.97 -20.08 -7.03
N ASP A 231 5.60 -21.21 -6.77
CA ASP A 231 4.92 -22.50 -6.61
C ASP A 231 5.84 -23.50 -5.94
N ASP A 232 5.27 -24.51 -5.27
CA ASP A 232 6.05 -25.59 -4.70
C ASP A 232 6.50 -26.63 -5.74
N VAL A 233 7.40 -27.50 -5.30
CA VAL A 233 8.02 -28.54 -6.12
C VAL A 233 7.66 -29.91 -5.54
N ASP A 234 6.36 -30.18 -5.41
CA ASP A 234 5.84 -31.44 -4.83
C ASP A 234 6.19 -32.70 -5.63
N SER A 235 6.21 -32.62 -6.96
CA SER A 235 6.38 -33.79 -7.86
C SER A 235 7.38 -33.54 -9.01
N PRO A 236 7.93 -34.60 -9.64
CA PRO A 236 8.79 -34.45 -10.82
C PRO A 236 8.13 -33.70 -11.97
N ASP A 237 6.81 -33.77 -12.09
CA ASP A 237 6.08 -33.08 -13.14
C ASP A 237 5.97 -31.58 -12.87
N ASN A 238 5.90 -31.14 -11.60
CA ASN A 238 6.03 -29.72 -11.24
C ASN A 238 7.42 -29.18 -11.62
N TYR A 239 8.46 -29.97 -11.34
CA TYR A 239 9.82 -29.62 -11.74
C TYR A 239 9.99 -29.51 -13.25
N LYS A 240 9.53 -30.50 -14.02
CA LYS A 240 9.53 -30.43 -15.49
C LYS A 240 8.74 -29.23 -16.00
N ALA A 241 7.63 -28.86 -15.36
CA ALA A 241 6.86 -27.68 -15.70
C ALA A 241 7.67 -26.39 -15.49
N PHE A 242 8.42 -26.26 -14.39
CA PHE A 242 9.36 -25.14 -14.21
C PHE A 242 10.44 -25.12 -15.29
N GLN A 243 11.07 -26.26 -15.59
CA GLN A 243 12.10 -26.35 -16.64
C GLN A 243 11.54 -25.93 -18.01
N ASN A 244 10.35 -26.41 -18.37
CA ASN A 244 9.67 -26.02 -19.59
C ASN A 244 9.28 -24.54 -19.59
N TYR A 245 8.86 -23.99 -18.44
CA TYR A 245 8.54 -22.57 -18.32
C TYR A 245 9.77 -21.72 -18.63
N PHE A 246 10.91 -21.94 -17.94
CA PHE A 246 12.14 -21.15 -18.14
C PHE A 246 12.83 -21.40 -19.47
N LYS A 247 12.64 -22.58 -20.08
CA LYS A 247 13.05 -22.84 -21.46
C LYS A 247 12.33 -21.89 -22.44
N ASN A 248 11.08 -21.56 -22.16
CA ASN A 248 10.19 -20.83 -23.08
C ASN A 248 9.92 -19.36 -22.67
N HIS A 249 10.24 -18.95 -21.43
CA HIS A 249 9.95 -17.61 -20.89
C HIS A 249 11.21 -16.93 -20.36
N ILE A 250 11.25 -15.60 -20.42
CA ILE A 250 12.35 -14.80 -19.87
C ILE A 250 12.05 -14.40 -18.43
N ASP A 251 13.02 -14.63 -17.54
CA ASP A 251 13.02 -13.96 -16.25
C ASP A 251 13.48 -12.50 -16.40
N ASN A 252 12.50 -11.61 -16.55
CA ASN A 252 12.74 -10.19 -16.73
C ASN A 252 13.45 -9.53 -15.54
N SER A 253 13.41 -10.11 -14.33
CA SER A 253 14.05 -9.56 -13.13
C SER A 253 15.59 -9.63 -13.19
N SER A 254 16.12 -10.60 -13.92
CA SER A 254 17.56 -10.80 -14.11
C SER A 254 18.19 -9.92 -15.20
N LEU A 255 17.36 -9.29 -16.05
CA LEU A 255 17.83 -8.48 -17.18
C LEU A 255 18.51 -7.20 -16.69
N SER A 256 19.74 -6.98 -17.14
CA SER A 256 20.46 -5.73 -16.94
C SER A 256 19.83 -4.61 -17.78
N HIS A 257 19.49 -3.49 -17.14
CA HIS A 257 18.81 -2.36 -17.79
C HIS A 257 19.56 -1.05 -17.50
N ILE A 258 19.79 -0.24 -18.54
CA ILE A 258 20.26 1.14 -18.41
C ILE A 258 19.27 2.14 -19.04
N VAL A 259 18.99 3.23 -18.33
CA VAL A 259 18.27 4.40 -18.86
C VAL A 259 19.30 5.45 -19.23
N VAL A 260 19.32 5.82 -20.50
CA VAL A 260 20.28 6.72 -21.12
C VAL A 260 19.63 8.07 -21.38
N SER A 261 20.29 9.12 -20.89
CA SER A 261 20.03 10.48 -21.32
C SER A 261 21.30 11.15 -21.87
N ARG A 262 21.13 12.18 -22.70
CA ARG A 262 22.22 12.83 -23.42
C ARG A 262 22.40 14.25 -22.91
N MET A 263 23.59 14.53 -22.38
CA MET A 263 24.01 15.85 -21.89
C MET A 263 25.41 16.19 -22.39
N TRP A 264 25.62 15.97 -23.67
CA TRP A 264 26.88 16.33 -24.30
C TRP A 264 26.84 17.80 -24.67
N TYR A 265 27.59 18.62 -23.94
CA TYR A 265 27.73 20.05 -24.19
C TYR A 265 29.20 20.43 -24.27
N GLU A 266 29.52 21.36 -25.16
CA GLU A 266 30.87 21.91 -25.30
C GLU A 266 31.14 22.97 -24.21
N LYS A 267 30.18 23.85 -23.94
CA LYS A 267 30.30 24.88 -22.90
C LYS A 267 29.79 24.34 -21.57
N LYS A 268 30.52 24.66 -20.49
CA LYS A 268 30.16 24.25 -19.12
C LYS A 268 28.83 24.87 -18.68
N ASP A 269 28.59 26.13 -19.00
CA ASP A 269 27.39 26.85 -18.52
C ASP A 269 26.10 26.28 -19.12
N ASP A 270 26.13 25.88 -20.40
CA ASP A 270 25.00 25.21 -21.05
C ASP A 270 24.69 23.87 -20.38
N LEU A 271 25.74 23.11 -20.02
CA LEU A 271 25.58 21.88 -19.24
C LEU A 271 24.95 22.16 -17.87
N LEU A 272 25.43 23.16 -17.13
CA LEU A 272 24.90 23.48 -15.81
C LEU A 272 23.42 23.84 -15.86
N LYS A 273 22.99 24.64 -16.84
CA LYS A 273 21.57 24.94 -17.07
C LYS A 273 20.76 23.67 -17.33
N ARG A 274 21.28 22.76 -18.18
CA ARG A 274 20.61 21.49 -18.48
C ARG A 274 20.52 20.56 -17.26
N ILE A 275 21.53 20.55 -16.41
CA ILE A 275 21.55 19.76 -15.17
C ILE A 275 20.41 20.17 -14.24
N GLU A 276 20.15 21.47 -14.10
CA GLU A 276 19.06 21.93 -13.24
C GLU A 276 17.68 21.49 -13.76
N ILE A 277 17.46 21.56 -15.08
CA ILE A 277 16.23 21.03 -15.70
C ILE A 277 16.12 19.51 -15.47
N TYR A 278 17.20 18.77 -15.66
CA TYR A 278 17.21 17.32 -15.44
C TYR A 278 16.93 16.94 -13.98
N LYS A 279 17.52 17.66 -13.03
CA LYS A 279 17.27 17.46 -11.60
C LYS A 279 15.81 17.72 -11.25
N ALA A 280 15.20 18.77 -11.81
CA ALA A 280 13.81 19.12 -11.54
C ALA A 280 12.81 18.14 -12.18
N ASN A 281 13.16 17.55 -13.32
CA ASN A 281 12.28 16.68 -14.09
C ASN A 281 12.71 15.21 -14.01
N LEU A 282 13.50 14.77 -15.00
CA LEU A 282 13.73 13.35 -15.27
C LEU A 282 14.43 12.64 -14.11
N LEU A 283 15.41 13.26 -13.45
CA LEU A 283 16.14 12.60 -12.37
C LEU A 283 15.21 12.17 -11.24
N GLN A 284 14.30 13.05 -10.80
CA GLN A 284 13.31 12.70 -9.77
C GLN A 284 12.38 11.59 -10.24
N ALA A 285 11.94 11.63 -11.51
CA ALA A 285 11.11 10.57 -12.07
C ALA A 285 11.82 9.20 -12.09
N LEU A 286 13.13 9.18 -12.35
CA LEU A 286 13.94 7.96 -12.32
C LEU A 286 14.18 7.46 -10.89
N LEU A 287 14.54 8.36 -9.96
CA LEU A 287 14.78 7.99 -8.56
C LEU A 287 13.52 7.45 -7.86
N ASN A 288 12.33 7.83 -8.33
CA ASN A 288 11.05 7.40 -7.77
C ASN A 288 10.37 6.26 -8.55
N GLN A 289 11.03 5.62 -9.52
CA GLN A 289 10.46 4.44 -10.19
C GLN A 289 10.09 3.33 -9.20
N THR A 290 9.01 2.60 -9.47
CA THR A 290 8.59 1.46 -8.66
C THR A 290 9.51 0.24 -8.81
N GLU A 291 10.25 0.18 -9.92
CA GLU A 291 11.30 -0.79 -10.20
C GLU A 291 12.64 -0.07 -10.25
N GLN A 292 13.59 -0.46 -9.39
CA GLN A 292 14.86 0.24 -9.21
C GLN A 292 16.07 -0.53 -9.75
N ASN A 293 15.87 -1.77 -10.24
CA ASN A 293 16.93 -2.57 -10.83
C ASN A 293 17.26 -2.11 -12.26
N PHE A 294 17.81 -0.90 -12.36
CA PHE A 294 18.35 -0.29 -13.57
C PHE A 294 19.44 0.75 -13.23
N ASP A 295 20.35 0.96 -14.15
CA ASP A 295 21.40 1.97 -14.08
C ASP A 295 20.98 3.27 -14.79
N ILE A 296 21.50 4.42 -14.34
CA ILE A 296 21.26 5.73 -14.96
C ILE A 296 22.53 6.15 -15.71
N GLY A 297 22.49 6.09 -17.03
CA GLY A 297 23.58 6.50 -17.90
C GLY A 297 23.42 7.93 -18.41
N ILE A 298 24.47 8.75 -18.31
CA ILE A 298 24.50 10.07 -18.96
C ILE A 298 25.65 10.13 -19.97
N LEU A 299 25.30 10.27 -21.25
CA LEU A 299 26.28 10.54 -22.31
C LEU A 299 26.73 12.00 -22.18
N CYS A 300 28.01 12.21 -21.92
CA CYS A 300 28.57 13.56 -21.72
C CYS A 300 29.92 13.74 -22.41
N ASN A 301 30.36 14.99 -22.50
CA ASN A 301 31.73 15.30 -22.91
C ASN A 301 32.69 14.88 -21.77
N LYS A 302 33.77 14.17 -22.11
CA LYS A 302 34.72 13.61 -21.13
C LYS A 302 35.25 14.66 -20.16
N LYS A 303 35.47 15.90 -20.61
CA LYS A 303 35.94 17.00 -19.75
C LYS A 303 34.94 17.39 -18.63
N HIS A 304 33.66 17.04 -18.78
CA HIS A 304 32.60 17.32 -17.81
C HIS A 304 32.28 16.12 -16.90
N GLU A 305 33.06 15.02 -16.96
CA GLU A 305 32.81 13.81 -16.18
C GLU A 305 32.61 14.10 -14.68
N LYS A 306 33.48 14.90 -14.07
CA LYS A 306 33.39 15.24 -12.64
C LYS A 306 32.09 15.95 -12.29
N ILE A 307 31.60 16.82 -13.17
CA ILE A 307 30.34 17.55 -13.00
C ILE A 307 29.18 16.55 -13.03
N ILE A 308 29.13 15.67 -14.03
CA ILE A 308 28.07 14.66 -14.15
C ILE A 308 28.06 13.71 -12.95
N ARG A 309 29.23 13.24 -12.48
CA ARG A 309 29.31 12.39 -11.28
C ARG A 309 28.78 13.07 -10.02
N SER A 310 28.94 14.40 -9.93
CA SER A 310 28.49 15.15 -8.76
C SER A 310 26.96 15.32 -8.68
N ILE A 311 26.22 15.03 -9.77
CA ILE A 311 24.76 15.17 -9.80
C ILE A 311 24.09 14.18 -8.84
N HIS A 312 24.45 12.90 -8.90
CA HIS A 312 23.89 11.85 -8.05
C HIS A 312 24.76 10.57 -8.10
N PRO A 313 24.95 9.84 -6.98
CA PRO A 313 25.81 8.63 -6.95
C PRO A 313 25.37 7.49 -7.88
N ARG A 314 24.08 7.44 -8.26
CA ARG A 314 23.56 6.42 -9.21
C ARG A 314 23.87 6.71 -10.68
N ILE A 315 24.43 7.88 -11.00
CA ILE A 315 24.71 8.27 -12.38
C ILE A 315 26.05 7.71 -12.84
N ILE A 316 26.01 7.00 -13.97
CA ILE A 316 27.17 6.49 -14.68
C ILE A 316 27.44 7.43 -15.87
N PRO A 317 28.46 8.31 -15.79
CA PRO A 317 28.87 9.07 -16.96
C PRO A 317 29.52 8.13 -17.98
N PHE A 318 29.18 8.31 -19.24
CA PHE A 318 29.79 7.58 -20.32
C PHE A 318 30.00 8.49 -21.53
N PHE A 319 30.81 8.01 -22.49
CA PHE A 319 31.44 8.86 -23.48
C PHE A 319 31.33 8.25 -24.87
N THR A 320 31.39 9.12 -25.87
CA THR A 320 31.52 8.74 -27.28
C THR A 320 32.76 9.36 -27.89
N LYS A 321 33.40 8.65 -28.82
CA LYS A 321 34.49 9.17 -29.65
C LYS A 321 34.01 10.17 -30.71
N LYS A 322 32.71 10.18 -31.03
CA LYS A 322 32.13 11.08 -32.03
C LYS A 322 31.82 12.45 -31.45
N LYS A 323 31.99 13.49 -32.27
CA LYS A 323 31.53 14.84 -31.96
C LYS A 323 30.10 15.03 -32.49
N PRO A 324 29.30 15.93 -31.89
CA PRO A 324 28.01 16.30 -32.45
C PRO A 324 28.15 16.86 -33.86
N GLY A 325 27.25 16.44 -34.73
CA GLY A 325 27.03 17.00 -36.05
C GLY A 325 25.68 17.71 -36.12
N LYS A 326 25.52 18.61 -37.08
CA LYS A 326 24.21 19.18 -37.41
C LYS A 326 23.45 18.22 -38.32
N VAL A 327 22.18 17.97 -38.01
CA VAL A 327 21.20 17.36 -38.90
C VAL A 327 20.02 18.32 -38.97
N GLY A 328 19.90 19.04 -40.09
CA GLY A 328 18.99 20.19 -40.19
C GLY A 328 19.38 21.30 -39.19
N LYS A 329 18.40 21.78 -38.41
CA LYS A 329 18.61 22.80 -37.36
C LYS A 329 19.06 22.21 -36.01
N CYS A 330 19.05 20.89 -35.87
CA CYS A 330 19.29 20.21 -34.60
C CYS A 330 20.70 19.61 -34.54
N TRP A 331 21.30 19.60 -33.34
CA TRP A 331 22.56 18.92 -33.09
C TRP A 331 22.30 17.49 -32.65
N HIS A 332 22.89 16.52 -33.35
CA HIS A 332 22.76 15.10 -33.06
C HIS A 332 24.12 14.44 -32.93
N ILE A 333 24.20 13.43 -32.06
CA ILE A 333 25.37 12.58 -31.89
C ILE A 333 24.93 11.13 -32.07
N PHE A 334 25.01 10.62 -33.30
CA PHE A 334 24.75 9.21 -33.58
C PHE A 334 26.04 8.41 -33.47
N SER A 335 26.11 7.54 -32.47
CA SER A 335 27.32 6.76 -32.15
C SER A 335 27.08 5.27 -32.31
N GLU A 336 28.01 4.56 -32.92
CA GLU A 336 27.96 3.10 -32.91
C GLU A 336 28.49 2.58 -31.59
N TRP A 337 28.16 1.33 -31.23
CA TRP A 337 28.67 0.74 -29.98
C TRP A 337 30.20 0.80 -29.86
N LYS A 338 30.94 0.61 -30.97
CA LYS A 338 32.41 0.72 -31.00
C LYS A 338 32.97 2.10 -30.62
N ASP A 339 32.13 3.13 -30.70
CA ASP A 339 32.47 4.51 -30.35
C ASP A 339 32.20 4.81 -28.87
N ILE A 340 31.43 3.96 -28.17
CA ILE A 340 30.99 4.14 -26.80
C ILE A 340 32.01 3.58 -25.80
N SER A 341 32.19 4.28 -24.68
CA SER A 341 33.04 3.83 -23.55
C SER A 341 32.44 4.29 -22.22
N GLY A 342 32.74 3.55 -21.13
CA GLY A 342 32.27 3.87 -19.77
C GLY A 342 31.04 3.11 -19.30
N ILE A 343 30.41 2.31 -20.17
CA ILE A 343 29.27 1.42 -19.84
C ILE A 343 29.49 0.03 -20.45
N LYS A 344 28.86 -0.98 -19.86
CA LYS A 344 28.83 -2.38 -20.36
C LYS A 344 27.69 -2.60 -21.37
N LYS A 345 27.64 -3.79 -21.99
CA LYS A 345 26.48 -4.22 -22.78
C LYS A 345 25.34 -4.66 -21.86
N TYR A 346 24.26 -3.88 -21.83
CA TYR A 346 23.03 -4.16 -21.10
C TYR A 346 22.05 -4.99 -21.94
N ASP A 347 21.19 -5.77 -21.29
CA ASP A 347 20.12 -6.50 -21.99
C ASP A 347 19.06 -5.51 -22.51
N ILE A 348 18.78 -4.45 -21.74
CA ILE A 348 17.83 -3.39 -22.09
C ILE A 348 18.54 -2.03 -22.04
N GLN A 349 18.40 -1.25 -23.10
CA GLN A 349 18.75 0.17 -23.10
C GLN A 349 17.49 1.01 -23.37
N THR A 350 17.29 2.09 -22.62
CA THR A 350 16.18 3.03 -22.81
C THR A 350 16.74 4.41 -23.09
N ASN A 351 16.27 5.09 -24.16
CA ASN A 351 16.63 6.47 -24.44
C ASN A 351 15.53 7.41 -23.96
N ILE A 352 15.91 8.50 -23.30
CA ILE A 352 15.01 9.59 -22.91
C ILE A 352 15.73 10.94 -22.92
N ASP A 353 15.04 11.98 -23.37
CA ASP A 353 15.58 13.34 -23.32
C ASP A 353 15.54 13.88 -21.88
N SER A 354 16.58 14.63 -21.50
CA SER A 354 16.83 14.91 -20.08
C SER A 354 15.84 15.85 -19.41
N ASP A 355 14.95 16.47 -20.17
CA ASP A 355 13.91 17.37 -19.72
C ASP A 355 12.53 16.72 -19.71
N ASP A 356 12.35 15.52 -20.26
CA ASP A 356 11.07 14.84 -20.28
C ASP A 356 10.71 14.17 -18.95
N ILE A 357 9.45 13.75 -18.81
CA ILE A 357 8.93 13.07 -17.62
C ILE A 357 8.31 11.72 -18.02
N ILE A 358 8.45 10.73 -17.14
CA ILE A 358 7.87 9.40 -17.27
C ILE A 358 7.05 9.04 -16.04
N SER A 359 6.06 8.16 -16.20
CA SER A 359 5.27 7.64 -15.07
C SER A 359 6.14 6.78 -14.13
N LEU A 360 5.72 6.65 -12.86
CA LEU A 360 6.45 5.88 -11.83
C LEU A 360 6.65 4.39 -12.17
N ASP A 361 5.81 3.84 -13.04
CA ASP A 361 5.88 2.42 -13.46
C ASP A 361 6.53 2.22 -14.84
N ALA A 362 7.13 3.23 -15.45
CA ALA A 362 7.63 3.15 -16.82
C ALA A 362 8.67 2.03 -17.02
N ILE A 363 9.62 1.88 -16.08
CA ILE A 363 10.63 0.82 -16.13
C ILE A 363 10.00 -0.57 -16.00
N LYS A 364 9.04 -0.71 -15.07
CA LYS A 364 8.28 -1.94 -14.87
C LYS A 364 7.50 -2.33 -16.14
N ILE A 365 6.90 -1.35 -16.82
CA ILE A 365 6.17 -1.56 -18.08
C ILE A 365 7.11 -2.04 -19.19
N ILE A 366 8.29 -1.43 -19.35
CA ILE A 366 9.31 -1.85 -20.34
C ILE A 366 9.65 -3.32 -20.13
N ARG A 367 10.02 -3.69 -18.90
CA ARG A 367 10.41 -5.08 -18.58
C ARG A 367 9.27 -6.05 -18.81
N LYS A 368 8.06 -5.75 -18.35
CA LYS A 368 6.88 -6.60 -18.57
C LYS A 368 6.49 -6.77 -20.04
N SER A 369 6.88 -5.84 -20.91
CA SER A 369 6.62 -5.93 -22.36
C SER A 369 7.54 -6.93 -23.06
N ILE A 370 8.63 -7.35 -22.41
CA ILE A 370 9.55 -8.37 -22.91
C ILE A 370 9.01 -9.73 -22.51
N THR A 371 8.47 -10.48 -23.47
CA THR A 371 7.81 -11.77 -23.22
C THR A 371 8.54 -12.95 -23.85
N GLU A 372 9.51 -12.69 -24.74
CA GLU A 372 10.20 -13.70 -25.54
C GLU A 372 11.66 -13.30 -25.81
N LYS A 373 12.56 -14.28 -25.99
CA LYS A 373 13.99 -14.08 -26.28
C LYS A 373 14.22 -13.63 -27.73
N LYS A 374 13.62 -12.50 -28.11
CA LYS A 374 13.81 -11.82 -29.42
C LYS A 374 14.14 -10.36 -29.23
N SER A 375 14.94 -9.80 -30.13
CA SER A 375 15.23 -8.37 -30.08
C SER A 375 13.94 -7.56 -30.23
N THR A 376 13.67 -6.70 -29.25
CA THR A 376 12.38 -6.00 -29.14
C THR A 376 12.59 -4.50 -28.94
N HIS A 377 12.00 -3.71 -29.82
CA HIS A 377 11.90 -2.26 -29.72
C HIS A 377 10.57 -1.90 -29.03
N ILE A 378 10.63 -1.06 -27.99
CA ILE A 378 9.46 -0.66 -27.19
C ILE A 378 9.43 0.86 -27.19
N HIS A 379 8.36 1.49 -27.65
CA HIS A 379 8.25 2.95 -27.64
C HIS A 379 6.90 3.40 -27.08
N PHE A 380 6.83 4.65 -26.62
CA PHE A 380 5.70 5.16 -25.86
C PHE A 380 4.93 6.23 -26.61
N PHE A 381 3.61 6.19 -26.56
CA PHE A 381 2.80 7.28 -27.10
C PHE A 381 2.90 8.50 -26.17
N PRO A 382 3.43 9.65 -26.63
CA PRO A 382 3.65 10.80 -25.75
C PRO A 382 2.36 11.57 -25.48
N LEU A 383 2.25 12.10 -24.27
CA LEU A 383 1.44 13.28 -23.98
C LEU A 383 2.35 14.51 -23.97
N LEU A 384 1.77 15.66 -24.27
CA LEU A 384 2.47 16.94 -24.20
C LEU A 384 2.20 17.54 -22.83
N ARG A 385 3.24 17.97 -22.13
CA ARG A 385 3.12 18.65 -20.84
C ARG A 385 3.70 20.05 -20.96
N ASP A 386 2.93 21.07 -20.64
CA ASP A 386 3.48 22.42 -20.50
C ASP A 386 4.43 22.46 -19.30
N TYR A 387 5.65 22.91 -19.52
CA TYR A 387 6.69 22.91 -18.49
C TYR A 387 6.33 23.80 -17.30
N TYR A 388 5.74 24.97 -17.56
CA TYR A 388 5.47 26.01 -16.57
C TYR A 388 4.15 25.77 -15.84
N THR A 389 3.09 25.42 -16.56
CA THR A 389 1.75 25.23 -15.98
C THR A 389 1.51 23.79 -15.52
N GLY A 390 2.27 22.83 -16.07
CA GLY A 390 2.04 21.40 -15.86
C GLY A 390 0.82 20.86 -16.61
N GLU A 391 0.15 21.66 -17.42
CA GLU A 391 -1.03 21.24 -18.20
C GLU A 391 -0.66 20.11 -19.17
N ILE A 392 -1.50 19.07 -19.24
CA ILE A 392 -1.27 17.91 -20.09
C ILE A 392 -2.28 17.90 -21.24
N ARG A 393 -1.79 17.78 -22.47
CA ARG A 393 -2.61 17.69 -23.68
C ARG A 393 -2.15 16.57 -24.61
N LYS A 394 -3.06 16.11 -25.46
CA LYS A 394 -2.75 15.06 -26.45
C LYS A 394 -1.87 15.60 -27.57
N THR A 395 -0.93 14.79 -28.04
CA THR A 395 -0.19 15.10 -29.27
C THR A 395 -1.09 14.94 -30.49
N ARG A 396 -0.92 15.81 -31.49
CA ARG A 396 -1.56 15.66 -32.81
C ARG A 396 -0.82 14.66 -33.70
N MET A 397 0.44 14.32 -33.37
CA MET A 397 1.24 13.36 -34.11
C MET A 397 0.73 11.94 -33.90
N LYS A 398 0.57 11.19 -34.99
CA LYS A 398 0.20 9.78 -34.95
C LYS A 398 1.45 8.91 -34.96
N TYR A 399 1.93 8.56 -33.76
CA TYR A 399 3.00 7.57 -33.62
C TYR A 399 2.50 6.18 -34.05
N ARG A 400 3.31 5.45 -34.81
CA ARG A 400 3.03 4.12 -35.38
C ARG A 400 4.32 3.30 -35.36
N ASN A 401 4.25 2.02 -35.74
CA ASN A 401 5.40 1.13 -35.83
C ASN A 401 6.54 1.64 -36.76
N THR A 402 6.22 2.58 -37.66
CA THR A 402 7.15 3.20 -38.62
C THR A 402 7.54 4.63 -38.25
N HIS A 403 6.98 5.19 -37.17
CA HIS A 403 7.26 6.55 -36.70
C HIS A 403 7.23 6.55 -35.17
N ASN A 404 8.41 6.34 -34.56
CA ASN A 404 8.56 6.08 -33.14
C ASN A 404 8.83 7.38 -32.35
N SER A 405 8.55 7.36 -31.05
CA SER A 405 8.73 8.51 -30.15
C SER A 405 10.16 8.60 -29.62
N ALA A 406 10.51 9.74 -29.03
CA ALA A 406 11.84 9.98 -28.46
C ALA A 406 12.10 9.20 -27.16
N PHE A 407 11.05 8.71 -26.49
CA PHE A 407 11.17 7.74 -25.39
C PHE A 407 10.91 6.32 -25.88
N TYR A 408 12.00 5.55 -25.98
CA TYR A 408 12.00 4.20 -26.50
C TYR A 408 13.08 3.34 -25.85
N SER A 409 12.92 2.02 -25.94
CA SER A 409 13.83 1.02 -25.40
C SER A 409 14.15 -0.04 -26.45
N LEU A 410 15.32 -0.64 -26.32
CA LEU A 410 15.74 -1.79 -27.12
C LEU A 410 16.21 -2.91 -26.19
N TYR A 411 15.52 -4.04 -26.28
CA TYR A 411 15.93 -5.30 -25.67
C TYR A 411 16.77 -6.11 -26.68
N GLN A 412 17.93 -6.58 -26.23
CA GLN A 412 18.91 -7.31 -27.04
C GLN A 412 19.40 -8.57 -26.30
N PRO A 413 18.69 -9.70 -26.43
CA PRO A 413 19.09 -10.95 -25.79
C PRO A 413 20.41 -11.50 -26.32
N ASP A 414 20.70 -11.29 -27.61
CA ASP A 414 22.00 -11.57 -28.22
C ASP A 414 22.86 -10.31 -28.24
N LYS A 415 24.09 -10.42 -27.75
CA LYS A 415 25.06 -9.34 -27.62
C LYS A 415 26.16 -9.37 -28.69
N LYS A 416 26.09 -10.27 -29.67
CA LYS A 416 27.09 -10.37 -30.75
C LYS A 416 27.13 -9.09 -31.60
N ASP A 417 25.99 -8.70 -32.17
CA ASP A 417 25.84 -7.50 -33.03
C ASP A 417 25.17 -6.35 -32.29
N TYR A 418 25.73 -6.00 -31.12
CA TYR A 418 25.12 -5.08 -30.16
C TYR A 418 24.93 -3.64 -30.70
N ILE A 419 23.71 -3.14 -30.63
CA ILE A 419 23.31 -1.80 -31.06
C ILE A 419 23.24 -0.86 -29.87
N TYR A 420 23.89 0.31 -29.96
CA TYR A 420 23.74 1.36 -28.95
C TYR A 420 22.42 2.13 -29.18
N ILE A 421 21.68 2.42 -28.11
CA ILE A 421 20.35 3.06 -28.21
C ILE A 421 20.37 4.43 -28.91
N GLY A 422 21.52 5.13 -28.88
CA GLY A 422 21.74 6.41 -29.57
C GLY A 422 22.42 6.28 -30.93
N GLN A 423 22.43 5.12 -31.58
CA GLN A 423 23.09 4.88 -32.87
C GLN A 423 22.33 5.44 -34.08
N SER A 424 21.02 5.67 -33.95
CA SER A 424 20.16 6.13 -35.03
C SER A 424 19.06 7.05 -34.49
N SER A 425 18.38 7.77 -35.36
CA SER A 425 17.16 8.50 -35.02
C SER A 425 16.12 7.55 -34.44
N HIS A 426 15.39 8.02 -33.42
CA HIS A 426 14.28 7.29 -32.81
C HIS A 426 13.24 6.88 -33.86
N THR A 427 12.98 7.72 -34.86
CA THR A 427 12.04 7.43 -35.96
C THR A 427 12.38 6.18 -36.76
N ASN A 428 13.66 5.77 -36.79
CA ASN A 428 14.16 4.64 -37.58
C ASN A 428 14.60 3.46 -36.70
N PHE A 429 14.41 3.52 -35.39
CA PHE A 429 15.04 2.57 -34.47
C PHE A 429 14.39 1.17 -34.51
N SER A 430 13.13 1.07 -34.94
CA SER A 430 12.41 -0.21 -35.07
C SER A 430 13.08 -1.20 -36.03
N LYS A 431 13.92 -0.75 -36.97
CA LYS A 431 14.65 -1.63 -37.91
C LYS A 431 15.73 -2.50 -37.25
N TYR A 432 16.15 -2.17 -36.03
CA TYR A 432 17.16 -2.90 -35.26
C TYR A 432 16.56 -3.98 -34.37
N ALA A 433 15.25 -4.20 -34.42
CA ALA A 433 14.55 -5.17 -33.63
C ALA A 433 13.68 -6.08 -34.51
N GLU A 434 13.51 -7.32 -34.08
CA GLU A 434 12.61 -8.28 -34.72
C GLU A 434 11.14 -7.94 -34.45
N LYS A 435 10.88 -7.26 -33.33
CA LYS A 435 9.55 -6.90 -32.86
C LYS A 435 9.50 -5.45 -32.42
N THR A 436 8.37 -4.78 -32.67
CA THR A 436 8.08 -3.45 -32.13
C THR A 436 6.79 -3.47 -31.31
N ILE A 437 6.83 -2.84 -30.13
CA ILE A 437 5.71 -2.69 -29.21
C ILE A 437 5.48 -1.20 -28.95
N LEU A 438 4.23 -0.75 -29.14
CA LEU A 438 3.78 0.59 -28.78
C LEU A 438 3.05 0.55 -27.44
N ILE A 439 3.56 1.30 -26.46
CA ILE A 439 2.89 1.53 -25.18
C ILE A 439 1.92 2.71 -25.33
N PRO A 440 0.66 2.61 -24.85
CA PRO A 440 -0.33 3.68 -24.96
C PRO A 440 0.05 4.95 -24.17
N GLU A 441 -0.76 6.00 -24.36
CA GLU A 441 -0.61 7.30 -23.67
C GLU A 441 -0.71 7.16 -22.14
N GLY A 442 -0.11 8.12 -21.41
CA GLY A 442 -0.17 8.20 -19.95
C GLY A 442 1.13 7.82 -19.21
N HIS A 443 2.14 7.36 -19.94
CA HIS A 443 3.41 6.88 -19.36
C HIS A 443 4.63 7.73 -19.71
N TYR A 444 4.50 8.62 -20.70
CA TYR A 444 5.56 9.49 -21.20
C TYR A 444 5.00 10.87 -21.53
N PHE A 445 5.67 11.90 -21.02
CA PHE A 445 5.28 13.29 -21.12
C PHE A 445 6.45 14.10 -21.69
N VAL A 446 6.25 14.57 -22.92
CA VAL A 446 7.18 15.49 -23.58
C VAL A 446 6.96 16.87 -22.99
N ASN A 447 7.98 17.43 -22.34
CA ASN A 447 7.87 18.78 -21.81
C ASN A 447 7.94 19.81 -22.94
N ILE A 448 6.99 20.74 -22.98
CA ILE A 448 6.95 21.87 -23.91
C ILE A 448 7.30 23.13 -23.12
N HIS A 449 8.31 23.86 -23.58
CA HIS A 449 8.69 25.17 -23.08
C HIS A 449 9.09 26.05 -24.27
N ASP A 450 9.15 27.36 -24.05
CA ASP A 450 9.47 28.36 -25.10
C ASP A 450 10.85 28.14 -25.74
N SER A 451 11.71 27.38 -25.09
CA SER A 451 13.03 26.96 -25.58
C SER A 451 13.05 25.64 -26.36
N ASN A 452 11.92 24.95 -26.56
CA ASN A 452 11.84 23.70 -27.34
C ASN A 452 11.71 23.97 -28.85
N ASP A 453 12.34 25.05 -29.26
CA ASP A 453 11.98 25.77 -30.46
C ASP A 453 12.79 25.27 -31.65
N SER A 454 12.24 24.24 -32.28
CA SER A 454 12.49 24.00 -33.70
C SER A 454 11.78 25.05 -34.60
N SER A 455 11.12 26.08 -34.06
CA SER A 455 10.41 27.11 -34.85
C SER A 455 10.14 28.45 -34.14
N THR A 456 11.11 29.37 -34.22
CA THR A 456 11.02 30.85 -34.16
C THR A 456 10.79 31.57 -32.81
N MET A 457 11.86 32.28 -32.39
CA MET A 457 11.93 33.24 -31.27
C MET A 457 11.19 34.56 -31.55
N GLU A 458 10.42 35.05 -30.58
CA GLU A 458 10.32 36.49 -30.29
C GLU A 458 9.92 36.77 -28.82
N SER A 459 10.79 37.53 -28.15
CA SER A 459 10.66 38.29 -26.90
C SER A 459 10.40 37.59 -25.54
N LEU A 460 11.37 37.83 -24.64
CA LEU A 460 11.35 37.59 -23.20
C LEU A 460 10.54 38.67 -22.47
N GLY A 461 9.72 38.26 -21.50
CA GLY A 461 9.16 39.12 -20.46
C GLY A 461 9.05 38.35 -19.13
N ASP A 462 9.92 38.73 -18.19
CA ASP A 462 9.90 38.59 -16.74
C ASP A 462 9.59 37.24 -16.05
N ILE A 463 10.64 36.73 -15.41
CA ILE A 463 10.70 35.50 -14.59
C ILE A 463 10.44 35.85 -13.12
N HIS A 464 9.47 35.17 -12.49
CA HIS A 464 9.42 35.01 -11.03
C HIS A 464 9.74 33.56 -10.65
N MET A 465 10.89 33.35 -10.01
CA MET A 465 11.24 32.10 -9.35
C MET A 465 10.78 32.15 -7.88
N VAL A 466 9.98 31.18 -7.46
CA VAL A 466 9.71 30.93 -6.03
C VAL A 466 10.55 29.73 -5.60
N THR A 467 11.62 30.00 -4.86
CA THR A 467 12.40 28.99 -4.13
C THR A 467 11.89 28.92 -2.69
N GLN A 468 11.43 27.75 -2.23
CA GLN A 468 11.29 27.48 -0.80
C GLN A 468 12.49 26.67 -0.32
N SER A 469 13.30 27.31 0.51
CA SER A 469 14.45 26.74 1.23
C SER A 469 14.00 25.88 2.41
N VAL A 470 14.59 24.70 2.55
CA VAL A 470 14.46 23.82 3.73
C VAL A 470 15.60 24.18 4.68
N ASN A 471 15.30 24.74 5.84
CA ASN A 471 16.27 24.91 6.92
C ASN A 471 16.27 23.67 7.82
N THR A 472 17.42 23.02 7.89
CA THR A 472 17.77 22.00 8.89
C THR A 472 18.65 22.64 9.94
N GLU A 473 18.27 22.57 11.22
CA GLU A 473 19.24 22.50 12.31
C GLU A 473 18.56 21.94 13.58
N ARG A 474 19.21 20.93 14.17
CA ARG A 474 18.85 20.26 15.42
C ARG A 474 19.82 20.73 16.49
N THR A 475 19.31 21.07 17.67
CA THR A 475 20.09 21.08 18.91
C THR A 475 19.30 20.36 20.00
N ILE A 476 19.94 19.39 20.64
CA ILE A 476 19.41 18.61 21.77
C ILE A 476 19.92 19.25 23.05
N THR A 477 19.01 19.58 23.97
CA THR A 477 19.30 19.59 25.41
C THR A 477 18.10 19.05 26.18
N GLN A 478 18.44 18.28 27.21
CA GLN A 478 17.65 17.36 28.01
C GLN A 478 17.19 18.05 29.31
N THR A 479 15.91 17.96 29.68
CA THR A 479 15.43 17.77 31.08
C THR A 479 13.95 17.38 31.07
N ASP A 480 13.64 16.41 31.93
CA ASP A 480 12.42 15.61 32.01
C ASP A 480 11.15 16.38 32.41
N ASN A 481 10.07 16.19 31.63
CA ASN A 481 8.69 16.39 32.08
C ASN A 481 7.76 15.45 31.26
N PRO A 482 7.02 14.51 31.87
CA PRO A 482 6.34 13.41 31.15
C PRO A 482 4.94 13.81 30.64
N PHE A 483 4.75 15.05 30.21
CA PHE A 483 3.47 15.54 29.69
C PHE A 483 3.62 16.09 28.28
N PRO A 484 2.60 15.94 27.41
CA PRO A 484 2.53 16.75 26.22
C PRO A 484 2.60 18.23 26.58
N ASP A 485 3.24 19.05 25.71
CA ASP A 485 3.10 20.51 25.88
C ASP A 485 1.61 20.79 25.82
N LEU A 486 1.08 21.44 26.85
CA LEU A 486 -0.30 21.92 26.88
C LEU A 486 -0.62 22.85 25.70
N ASP A 487 0.41 23.29 24.97
CA ASP A 487 0.36 24.19 23.82
C ASP A 487 -0.16 23.55 22.50
N ASN A 488 -0.38 22.23 22.44
CA ASN A 488 -0.81 21.53 21.21
C ASN A 488 -2.23 20.95 21.25
N ILE A 489 -3.00 21.15 22.31
CA ILE A 489 -4.43 20.77 22.31
C ILE A 489 -5.19 21.84 21.53
N PRO A 490 -5.88 21.49 20.42
CA PRO A 490 -6.62 22.48 19.66
C PRO A 490 -7.72 23.09 20.52
N THR A 491 -7.99 24.37 20.29
CA THR A 491 -9.12 25.02 20.95
C THR A 491 -10.43 24.58 20.30
N ILE A 492 -11.39 24.09 21.08
CA ILE A 492 -12.64 23.50 20.56
C ILE A 492 -13.87 24.14 21.21
N ASN A 493 -14.88 24.47 20.40
CA ASN A 493 -16.22 24.79 20.86
C ASN A 493 -17.16 23.58 20.67
N PHE A 494 -18.07 23.34 21.62
CA PHE A 494 -19.04 22.24 21.56
C PHE A 494 -20.46 22.78 21.60
N ASN A 495 -21.37 22.20 20.82
CA ASN A 495 -22.81 22.43 20.97
C ASN A 495 -23.63 21.17 20.68
N ILE A 496 -24.85 21.16 21.19
CA ILE A 496 -25.86 20.13 20.90
C ILE A 496 -26.88 20.71 19.93
N MET A 497 -27.04 20.08 18.76
CA MET A 497 -28.09 20.39 17.79
C MET A 497 -29.33 19.57 18.13
N ALA A 498 -30.42 20.23 18.53
CA ALA A 498 -31.58 19.55 19.10
C ALA A 498 -32.92 19.99 18.54
N HIS A 499 -33.86 19.05 18.43
CA HIS A 499 -35.26 19.31 18.15
C HIS A 499 -36.10 19.24 19.44
N PRO A 500 -37.07 20.16 19.67
CA PRO A 500 -37.88 20.18 20.90
C PRO A 500 -38.57 18.85 21.26
N LYS A 501 -38.98 18.07 20.25
CA LYS A 501 -39.54 16.70 20.42
C LYS A 501 -38.61 15.69 21.11
N ARG A 502 -37.31 15.97 21.22
CA ARG A 502 -36.29 15.09 21.83
C ARG A 502 -35.71 15.69 23.12
N LYS A 503 -36.42 16.61 23.77
CA LYS A 503 -35.96 17.32 24.96
C LYS A 503 -35.44 16.39 26.08
N GLU A 504 -36.09 15.25 26.28
CA GLU A 504 -35.66 14.26 27.28
C GLU A 504 -34.31 13.62 26.93
N LEU A 505 -34.04 13.33 25.65
CA LEU A 505 -32.74 12.79 25.20
C LEU A 505 -31.61 13.81 25.40
N VAL A 506 -31.91 15.08 25.13
CA VAL A 506 -30.98 16.19 25.34
C VAL A 506 -30.61 16.34 26.82
N ALA A 507 -31.57 16.18 27.73
CA ALA A 507 -31.29 16.28 29.17
C ALA A 507 -30.27 15.23 29.63
N GLU A 508 -30.38 13.99 29.14
CA GLU A 508 -29.39 12.93 29.41
C GLU A 508 -28.02 13.23 28.78
N LEU A 509 -28.02 13.78 27.56
CA LEU A 509 -26.78 14.13 26.86
C LEU A 509 -26.04 15.29 27.55
N VAL A 510 -26.76 16.33 28.00
CA VAL A 510 -26.21 17.44 28.81
C VAL A 510 -25.64 16.91 30.12
N LYS A 511 -26.32 15.97 30.79
CA LYS A 511 -25.80 15.37 32.01
C LYS A 511 -24.45 14.68 31.82
N LYS A 512 -24.23 14.03 30.67
CA LYS A 512 -22.94 13.40 30.32
C LYS A 512 -21.86 14.38 29.90
N LEU A 513 -22.24 15.46 29.22
CA LEU A 513 -21.30 16.40 28.60
C LEU A 513 -21.00 17.62 29.48
N GLY A 514 -21.77 17.85 30.54
CA GLY A 514 -21.67 19.05 31.37
C GLY A 514 -22.38 20.25 30.72
N ASP A 515 -21.93 21.45 31.09
CA ASP A 515 -22.53 22.71 30.63
C ASP A 515 -22.16 23.02 29.17
N ILE A 516 -22.82 22.32 28.24
CA ILE A 516 -22.70 22.55 26.79
C ILE A 516 -23.94 23.28 26.28
N LYS A 517 -23.70 24.26 25.41
CA LYS A 517 -24.77 25.01 24.74
C LYS A 517 -25.65 24.11 23.89
N VAL A 518 -26.95 24.15 24.16
CA VAL A 518 -27.98 23.49 23.32
C VAL A 518 -28.57 24.51 22.36
N ILE A 519 -28.55 24.19 21.07
CA ILE A 519 -29.16 24.99 20.00
C ILE A 519 -30.41 24.27 19.53
N TRP A 520 -31.56 24.84 19.92
CA TRP A 520 -32.87 24.30 19.62
C TRP A 520 -33.35 24.70 18.23
N ASP A 521 -33.94 23.73 17.52
CA ASP A 521 -34.73 23.98 16.33
C ASP A 521 -35.99 24.76 16.69
N THR A 522 -36.16 25.93 16.06
CA THR A 522 -37.30 26.83 16.26
C THR A 522 -38.27 26.79 15.08
N ASP A 523 -37.83 26.27 13.93
CA ASP A 523 -38.52 26.45 12.64
C ASP A 523 -38.88 25.11 12.00
N ASN A 524 -38.64 24.00 12.71
CA ASN A 524 -38.79 22.63 12.20
C ASN A 524 -38.01 22.45 10.88
N ASN A 525 -36.80 23.02 10.85
CA ASN A 525 -35.91 23.05 9.71
C ASN A 525 -34.49 22.65 10.16
N CYS A 526 -34.09 21.44 9.78
CA CYS A 526 -32.80 20.88 10.16
C CYS A 526 -31.62 21.70 9.63
N TRP A 527 -31.70 22.25 8.42
CA TRP A 527 -30.63 23.09 7.86
C TRP A 527 -30.49 24.38 8.64
N HIS A 528 -31.61 25.03 8.98
CA HIS A 528 -31.58 26.28 9.75
C HIS A 528 -30.90 26.07 11.12
N THR A 529 -31.24 24.99 11.81
CA THR A 529 -30.63 24.64 13.10
C THR A 529 -29.15 24.29 12.95
N ARG A 530 -28.78 23.60 11.87
CA ARG A 530 -27.38 23.30 11.54
C ARG A 530 -26.56 24.57 11.31
N VAL A 531 -27.08 25.53 10.53
CA VAL A 531 -26.41 26.82 10.31
C VAL A 531 -26.22 27.57 11.62
N LYS A 532 -27.22 27.58 12.53
CA LYS A 532 -27.06 28.16 13.87
C LYS A 532 -25.91 27.52 14.65
N CYS A 533 -25.74 26.19 14.57
CA CYS A 533 -24.62 25.49 15.22
C CYS A 533 -23.26 25.86 14.62
N LEU A 534 -23.16 25.93 13.29
CA LEU A 534 -21.92 26.32 12.60
C LEU A 534 -21.56 27.79 12.86
N VAL A 535 -22.54 28.69 12.86
CA VAL A 535 -22.35 30.12 13.19
C VAL A 535 -21.91 30.30 14.64
N ASP A 536 -22.49 29.55 15.58
CA ASP A 536 -22.04 29.54 16.97
C ASP A 536 -20.57 29.09 17.10
N HIS A 537 -20.16 28.07 16.37
CA HIS A 537 -18.76 27.64 16.32
C HIS A 537 -17.85 28.72 15.72
N ILE A 538 -18.23 29.37 14.62
CA ILE A 538 -17.46 30.50 14.05
C ILE A 538 -17.28 31.61 15.09
N ASN A 539 -18.36 32.01 15.76
CA ASN A 539 -18.36 33.12 16.72
C ASN A 539 -17.57 32.82 17.99
N SER A 540 -17.33 31.54 18.31
CA SER A 540 -16.55 31.15 19.48
C SER A 540 -15.05 31.50 19.39
N GLY A 541 -14.54 31.77 18.18
CA GLY A 541 -13.12 32.03 17.92
C GLY A 541 -12.19 30.82 18.13
N LYS A 542 -12.74 29.62 18.35
CA LYS A 542 -11.99 28.37 18.54
C LYS A 542 -11.53 27.79 17.20
N GLU A 543 -10.50 26.94 17.20
CA GLU A 543 -9.98 26.30 15.98
C GLU A 543 -10.96 25.29 15.37
N PHE A 544 -11.68 24.55 16.22
CA PHE A 544 -12.66 23.56 15.81
C PHE A 544 -14.01 23.79 16.49
N GLY A 545 -15.08 23.41 15.79
CA GLY A 545 -16.41 23.25 16.37
C GLY A 545 -16.87 21.81 16.29
N ILE A 546 -17.35 21.25 17.41
CA ILE A 546 -17.97 19.94 17.49
C ILE A 546 -19.48 20.10 17.70
N THR A 547 -20.25 19.64 16.71
CA THR A 547 -21.71 19.57 16.77
C THR A 547 -22.14 18.14 17.08
N ILE A 548 -23.00 17.99 18.10
CA ILE A 548 -23.51 16.69 18.57
C ILE A 548 -25.04 16.66 18.39
N GLN A 549 -25.59 15.64 17.73
CA GLN A 549 -27.04 15.53 17.55
C GLN A 549 -27.76 15.03 18.81
N ASP A 550 -29.02 15.42 18.99
CA ASP A 550 -29.87 15.06 20.15
C ASP A 550 -30.15 13.56 20.35
N ASP A 551 -29.96 12.72 19.34
CA ASP A 551 -30.02 11.25 19.45
C ASP A 551 -28.64 10.57 19.46
N THR A 552 -27.61 11.29 19.90
CA THR A 552 -26.25 10.75 20.05
C THR A 552 -26.04 10.11 21.42
N ILE A 553 -25.45 8.92 21.44
CA ILE A 553 -24.78 8.33 22.60
C ILE A 553 -23.30 8.72 22.50
N VAL A 554 -22.75 9.38 23.50
CA VAL A 554 -21.32 9.71 23.55
C VAL A 554 -20.60 8.80 24.53
N ALA A 555 -19.32 8.54 24.26
CA ALA A 555 -18.42 7.87 25.19
C ALA A 555 -18.31 8.66 26.50
N ASP A 556 -18.05 7.96 27.60
CA ASP A 556 -17.70 8.65 28.84
C ASP A 556 -16.43 9.48 28.66
N ASP A 557 -16.45 10.68 29.23
CA ASP A 557 -15.40 11.70 29.09
C ASP A 557 -15.13 12.10 27.62
N PHE A 558 -16.21 12.18 26.84
CA PHE A 558 -16.19 12.47 25.41
C PHE A 558 -15.39 13.72 25.06
N ILE A 559 -15.57 14.82 25.79
CA ILE A 559 -14.90 16.10 25.50
C ILE A 559 -13.37 15.91 25.49
N ARG A 560 -12.82 15.29 26.54
CA ARG A 560 -11.38 15.05 26.63
C ARG A 560 -10.93 14.07 25.55
N LYS A 561 -11.64 12.95 25.36
CA LYS A 561 -11.30 11.94 24.34
C LYS A 561 -11.30 12.52 22.91
N ALA A 562 -12.31 13.33 22.57
CA ALA A 562 -12.41 14.00 21.28
C ALA A 562 -11.30 15.02 21.06
N SER A 563 -11.00 15.83 22.09
CA SER A 563 -9.91 16.82 22.05
C SER A 563 -8.55 16.16 21.84
N ASN A 564 -8.28 15.08 22.60
CA ASN A 564 -7.06 14.30 22.47
C ASN A 564 -6.97 13.60 21.10
N PHE A 565 -8.08 13.12 20.56
CA PHE A 565 -8.11 12.51 19.24
C PHE A 565 -7.73 13.50 18.14
N ILE A 566 -8.33 14.70 18.14
CA ILE A 566 -8.03 15.74 17.15
C ILE A 566 -6.58 16.18 17.29
N GLY A 567 -6.13 16.48 18.52
CA GLY A 567 -4.75 16.88 18.80
C GLY A 567 -3.73 15.80 18.41
N GLY A 568 -4.03 14.53 18.67
CA GLY A 568 -3.17 13.39 18.34
C GLY A 568 -3.04 13.14 16.84
N VAL A 569 -4.08 13.39 16.05
CA VAL A 569 -3.99 13.34 14.58
C VAL A 569 -3.29 14.59 14.02
N GLY A 570 -3.53 15.77 14.61
CA GLY A 570 -2.80 17.01 14.33
C GLY A 570 -3.13 17.73 13.01
N ASP A 571 -4.08 17.25 12.22
CA ASP A 571 -4.45 17.84 10.92
C ASP A 571 -5.47 18.99 11.07
N LYS A 572 -4.96 20.22 11.20
CA LYS A 572 -5.77 21.46 11.37
C LYS A 572 -6.70 21.81 10.20
N ASN A 573 -6.63 21.07 9.08
CA ASN A 573 -7.47 21.30 7.90
C ASN A 573 -8.54 20.22 7.72
N ALA A 574 -8.54 19.18 8.56
CA ALA A 574 -9.37 18.02 8.38
C ALA A 574 -10.67 18.09 9.17
N ILE A 575 -11.65 17.28 8.73
CA ILE A 575 -12.87 17.00 9.47
C ILE A 575 -12.69 15.71 10.26
N TYR A 576 -13.23 15.67 11.47
CA TYR A 576 -13.18 14.50 12.34
C TYR A 576 -14.58 13.97 12.57
N ASN A 577 -14.79 12.68 12.31
CA ASN A 577 -16.07 12.01 12.51
C ASN A 577 -15.95 11.00 13.65
N PHE A 578 -16.73 11.22 14.70
CA PHE A 578 -16.70 10.39 15.90
C PHE A 578 -17.66 9.19 15.83
N TYR A 579 -18.46 9.12 14.77
CA TYR A 579 -19.38 8.04 14.48
C TYR A 579 -18.99 7.35 13.16
N TYR A 580 -18.93 6.02 13.17
CA TYR A 580 -18.94 5.27 11.92
C TYR A 580 -20.20 4.43 11.77
N LYS A 581 -20.78 4.46 10.57
CA LYS A 581 -21.86 3.54 10.21
C LYS A 581 -21.29 2.13 10.06
N ARG A 582 -22.04 1.09 10.46
CA ARG A 582 -21.69 -0.35 10.28
C ARG A 582 -21.22 -0.77 8.86
N GLN A 583 -21.44 0.10 7.86
CA GLN A 583 -21.04 -0.10 6.48
C GLN A 583 -19.58 0.27 6.18
N LEU A 584 -18.84 0.90 7.11
CA LEU A 584 -17.38 0.98 7.01
C LEU A 584 -16.81 -0.46 7.06
N ASP A 585 -15.97 -0.78 6.09
CA ASP A 585 -15.40 -2.12 5.91
C ASP A 585 -14.70 -2.53 7.20
N LYS A 586 -15.14 -3.63 7.83
CA LYS A 586 -14.53 -4.17 9.05
C LYS A 586 -13.02 -4.33 8.87
N ASN A 587 -12.59 -4.69 7.67
CA ASN A 587 -11.18 -4.86 7.36
C ASN A 587 -10.40 -3.53 7.43
N GLU A 588 -11.04 -2.37 7.25
CA GLU A 588 -10.38 -1.07 7.46
C GLU A 588 -10.17 -0.74 8.93
N ILE A 589 -11.10 -1.14 9.79
CA ILE A 589 -10.96 -1.02 11.24
C ILE A 589 -9.84 -1.96 11.70
N ASP A 590 -9.88 -3.21 11.27
CA ASP A 590 -8.85 -4.20 11.61
C ASP A 590 -7.47 -3.74 11.09
N ARG A 591 -7.38 -3.22 9.84
CA ARG A 591 -6.13 -2.62 9.31
C ARG A 591 -5.67 -1.37 10.06
N ALA A 592 -6.58 -0.55 10.58
CA ALA A 592 -6.21 0.61 11.39
C ALA A 592 -5.60 0.14 12.71
N ILE A 593 -6.27 -0.79 13.39
CA ILE A 593 -5.84 -1.37 14.68
C ILE A 593 -4.50 -2.09 14.53
N ILE A 594 -4.34 -2.95 13.51
CA ILE A 594 -3.09 -3.68 13.26
C ILE A 594 -1.94 -2.71 12.96
N ALA A 595 -2.21 -1.63 12.23
CA ALA A 595 -1.23 -0.58 11.96
C ALA A 595 -0.99 0.35 13.16
N GLY A 596 -1.52 0.05 14.35
CA GLY A 596 -1.39 0.89 15.56
C GLY A 596 -2.07 2.25 15.45
N ARG A 597 -3.03 2.42 14.54
CA ARG A 597 -3.78 3.67 14.34
C ARG A 597 -5.11 3.62 15.06
N ASN A 598 -5.42 4.69 15.77
CA ASN A 598 -6.73 4.94 16.35
C ASN A 598 -7.68 5.69 15.40
N TYR A 599 -7.40 5.69 14.09
CA TYR A 599 -8.23 6.36 13.08
C TYR A 599 -8.27 5.66 11.73
N ILE A 600 -9.32 5.95 10.95
CA ILE A 600 -9.43 5.64 9.52
C ILE A 600 -9.52 6.96 8.74
N LYS A 601 -8.68 7.12 7.71
CA LYS A 601 -8.69 8.29 6.82
C LYS A 601 -9.54 8.05 5.57
N LYS A 602 -10.41 9.01 5.23
CA LYS A 602 -11.31 8.98 4.06
C LYS A 602 -11.37 10.35 3.37
N SER A 603 -11.97 10.37 2.18
CA SER A 603 -12.27 11.59 1.40
C SER A 603 -13.71 12.09 1.59
N ASN A 604 -14.50 11.41 2.42
CA ASN A 604 -15.87 11.76 2.76
C ASN A 604 -16.18 11.35 4.21
N PHE A 605 -17.19 11.99 4.80
CA PHE A 605 -17.76 11.57 6.08
C PHE A 605 -19.11 10.87 5.86
N TYR A 606 -19.60 10.10 6.83
CA TYR A 606 -20.93 9.47 6.79
C TYR A 606 -21.75 9.88 7.99
N ASN A 607 -22.94 10.42 7.75
CA ASN A 607 -23.83 10.97 8.77
C ASN A 607 -23.18 12.11 9.58
N GLU A 608 -23.99 13.08 9.98
CA GLU A 608 -23.53 14.27 10.72
C GLU A 608 -23.83 14.15 12.22
N LEU A 609 -23.83 12.93 12.73
CA LEU A 609 -24.26 12.63 14.11
C LEU A 609 -23.36 13.33 15.13
N CYS A 610 -22.04 13.28 14.91
CA CYS A 610 -21.05 13.94 15.75
C CYS A 610 -19.79 14.23 14.94
N LEU A 611 -19.60 15.50 14.55
CA LEU A 611 -18.52 15.95 13.67
C LEU A 611 -17.74 17.11 14.28
N ALA A 612 -16.41 17.06 14.20
CA ALA A 612 -15.55 18.23 14.37
C ALA A 612 -15.20 18.83 13.00
N ILE A 613 -15.40 20.14 12.86
CA ILE A 613 -15.12 20.87 11.63
C ILE A 613 -14.19 22.05 11.97
N PRO A 614 -13.14 22.33 11.19
CA PRO A 614 -12.33 23.53 11.36
C PRO A 614 -13.19 24.79 11.17
N THR A 615 -13.18 25.72 12.12
CA THR A 615 -14.04 26.92 12.06
C THR A 615 -13.74 27.78 10.83
N LYS A 616 -12.47 27.80 10.39
CA LYS A 616 -12.02 28.54 9.20
C LYS A 616 -12.67 28.11 7.88
N ILE A 617 -13.21 26.88 7.79
CA ILE A 617 -13.89 26.41 6.57
C ILE A 617 -15.42 26.52 6.66
N MET A 618 -15.98 26.80 7.84
CA MET A 618 -17.43 26.74 8.05
C MET A 618 -18.20 27.79 7.27
N LYS A 619 -17.67 29.02 7.17
CA LYS A 619 -18.36 30.11 6.43
C LYS A 619 -18.49 29.77 4.94
N ASP A 620 -17.37 29.40 4.30
CA ASP A 620 -17.37 29.01 2.89
C ASP A 620 -18.26 27.78 2.64
N MET A 621 -18.24 26.81 3.56
CA MET A 621 -19.11 25.65 3.50
C MET A 621 -20.60 26.03 3.58
N ILE A 622 -21.00 26.94 4.48
CA ILE A 622 -22.38 27.45 4.58
C ILE A 622 -22.79 28.11 3.26
N ASP A 623 -22.00 29.08 2.79
CA ASP A 623 -22.27 29.86 1.57
C ASP A 623 -22.39 28.94 0.34
N TRP A 624 -21.59 27.87 0.29
CA TRP A 624 -21.66 26.87 -0.77
C TRP A 624 -22.92 26.00 -0.66
N CYS A 625 -23.27 25.55 0.54
CA CYS A 625 -24.43 24.68 0.77
C CYS A 625 -25.76 25.40 0.52
N GLU A 626 -25.89 26.67 0.89
CA GLU A 626 -27.11 27.47 0.66
C GLU A 626 -27.44 27.60 -0.84
N LYS A 627 -26.42 27.61 -1.71
CA LYS A 627 -26.57 27.62 -3.17
C LYS A 627 -27.02 26.27 -3.75
N LYS A 628 -27.10 25.19 -2.96
CA LYS A 628 -27.22 23.79 -3.45
C LYS A 628 -28.40 22.98 -2.89
N ASN A 629 -29.51 23.64 -2.55
CA ASN A 629 -30.70 23.04 -1.92
C ASN A 629 -30.34 22.28 -0.63
N PRO A 630 -30.15 23.01 0.48
CA PRO A 630 -29.44 22.52 1.66
C PRO A 630 -30.24 21.56 2.57
N THR A 631 -31.48 21.23 2.20
CA THR A 631 -32.38 20.37 2.98
C THR A 631 -32.01 18.88 2.95
N LEU A 632 -30.95 18.49 2.24
CA LEU A 632 -30.51 17.11 2.08
C LEU A 632 -29.26 16.81 2.93
N ASP A 633 -29.26 15.66 3.61
CA ASP A 633 -28.19 15.20 4.52
C ASP A 633 -26.79 15.06 3.88
N TRP A 634 -26.68 15.16 2.55
CA TRP A 634 -25.43 14.94 1.81
C TRP A 634 -24.80 16.21 1.24
N VAL A 635 -25.38 17.39 1.46
CA VAL A 635 -24.88 18.64 0.83
C VAL A 635 -23.51 19.03 1.39
N MET A 636 -23.30 18.97 2.71
CA MET A 636 -21.97 19.20 3.29
C MET A 636 -20.96 18.11 2.90
N GLN A 637 -21.41 16.85 2.78
CA GLN A 637 -20.55 15.77 2.28
C GLN A 637 -20.03 16.07 0.86
N ARG A 638 -20.89 16.62 -0.02
CA ARG A 638 -20.46 17.02 -1.38
C ARG A 638 -19.43 18.15 -1.34
N TYR A 639 -19.62 19.14 -0.46
CA TYR A 639 -18.62 20.19 -0.25
C TYR A 639 -17.25 19.60 0.10
N VAL A 640 -17.21 18.69 1.07
CA VAL A 640 -15.98 18.00 1.53
C VAL A 640 -15.30 17.24 0.40
N VAL A 641 -16.05 16.47 -0.39
CA VAL A 641 -15.51 15.69 -1.52
C VAL A 641 -14.97 16.63 -2.60
N GLN A 642 -15.71 17.67 -2.97
CA GLN A 642 -15.33 18.60 -4.04
C GLN A 642 -14.09 19.42 -3.68
N HIS A 643 -13.94 19.82 -2.41
CA HIS A 643 -12.79 20.57 -1.91
C HIS A 643 -11.66 19.66 -1.39
N ARG A 644 -11.79 18.34 -1.56
CA ARG A 644 -10.79 17.32 -1.17
C ARG A 644 -10.34 17.42 0.29
N ILE A 645 -11.28 17.74 1.18
CA ILE A 645 -11.01 17.91 2.61
C ILE A 645 -10.82 16.52 3.25
N PRO A 646 -9.69 16.25 3.94
CA PRO A 646 -9.48 14.97 4.61
C PRO A 646 -10.50 14.74 5.72
N VAL A 647 -10.92 13.48 5.89
CA VAL A 647 -11.82 13.06 6.97
C VAL A 647 -11.18 11.95 7.78
N TYR A 648 -11.14 12.10 9.11
CA TYR A 648 -10.66 11.07 10.03
C TYR A 648 -11.79 10.53 10.89
N PHE A 649 -11.99 9.21 10.86
CA PHE A 649 -12.93 8.52 11.73
C PHE A 649 -12.20 7.98 12.96
N SER A 650 -12.74 8.19 14.16
CA SER A 650 -12.15 7.60 15.37
C SER A 650 -12.34 6.08 15.39
N VAL A 651 -11.30 5.36 15.86
CA VAL A 651 -11.33 3.92 16.10
C VAL A 651 -10.93 3.66 17.56
N PRO A 652 -11.88 3.19 18.42
CA PRO A 652 -13.32 3.02 18.17
C PRO A 652 -14.07 4.33 17.91
N SER A 653 -15.36 4.22 17.55
CA SER A 653 -16.27 5.38 17.57
C SER A 653 -16.33 5.96 18.98
N LEU A 654 -16.21 7.27 19.10
CA LEU A 654 -16.47 8.01 20.34
C LEU A 654 -17.94 8.43 20.47
N ALA A 655 -18.73 8.24 19.41
CA ALA A 655 -20.16 8.51 19.38
C ALA A 655 -20.93 7.37 18.68
N ASN A 656 -22.17 7.12 19.11
CA ASN A 656 -23.10 6.16 18.51
C ASN A 656 -24.50 6.75 18.42
N HIS A 657 -25.38 6.11 17.67
CA HIS A 657 -26.76 6.54 17.49
C HIS A 657 -27.68 5.86 18.51
N LEU A 658 -28.55 6.63 19.18
CA LEU A 658 -29.67 6.09 19.97
C LEU A 658 -30.68 5.41 19.06
N ASN A 659 -31.21 4.25 19.45
CA ASN A 659 -32.22 3.55 18.66
C ASN A 659 -33.61 4.23 18.79
N SER A 660 -33.77 5.43 18.24
CA SER A 660 -34.99 6.25 18.27
C SER A 660 -35.61 6.43 16.88
N GLU A 661 -36.91 6.74 16.83
CA GLU A 661 -37.58 7.06 15.56
C GLU A 661 -37.00 8.31 14.90
N SER A 662 -36.91 8.27 13.57
CA SER A 662 -36.42 9.37 12.74
C SER A 662 -37.48 10.46 12.60
N LEU A 663 -37.08 11.72 12.80
CA LEU A 663 -37.99 12.88 12.69
C LEU A 663 -38.36 13.25 11.24
N ILE A 664 -37.55 12.84 10.24
CA ILE A 664 -37.67 13.31 8.83
C ILE A 664 -38.41 12.32 7.91
N LYS A 665 -38.73 11.08 8.36
CA LYS A 665 -39.60 10.07 7.70
C LYS A 665 -39.61 8.78 8.53
N LYS A 666 -40.72 8.03 8.54
CA LYS A 666 -40.89 6.70 9.20
C LYS A 666 -40.01 5.60 8.57
N VAL A 667 -38.69 5.75 8.59
CA VAL A 667 -37.75 4.71 8.20
C VAL A 667 -37.38 3.92 9.44
N ASN A 668 -37.60 2.60 9.42
CA ASN A 668 -37.25 1.71 10.53
C ASN A 668 -35.77 1.88 10.93
N ALA A 669 -35.51 1.86 12.23
CA ALA A 669 -34.21 2.13 12.87
C ALA A 669 -33.12 1.02 12.86
N PRO A 670 -33.31 -0.26 12.42
CA PRO A 670 -32.39 -1.33 12.78
C PRO A 670 -31.01 -1.32 12.10
N ASN A 671 -30.70 -0.34 11.23
CA ASN A 671 -29.45 -0.26 10.48
C ASN A 671 -28.49 0.87 10.95
N ARG A 672 -28.72 1.46 12.14
CA ARG A 672 -27.96 2.64 12.64
C ARG A 672 -26.96 2.35 13.77
N THR A 673 -26.70 1.09 14.08
CA THR A 673 -25.84 0.68 15.20
C THR A 673 -24.35 0.59 14.83
N CYS A 674 -23.48 1.24 15.61
CA CYS A 674 -22.03 1.07 15.52
C CYS A 674 -21.43 0.45 16.80
N TRP A 675 -20.14 0.11 16.73
CA TRP A 675 -19.35 -0.29 17.89
C TRP A 675 -18.77 1.00 18.48
N TYR A 676 -18.95 1.23 19.77
CA TYR A 676 -18.53 2.46 20.42
C TYR A 676 -17.91 2.16 21.78
N MET A 677 -17.09 3.11 22.24
CA MET A 677 -16.42 3.03 23.54
C MET A 677 -17.35 3.61 24.62
N ASP A 678 -17.54 2.88 25.71
CA ASP A 678 -18.19 3.36 26.94
C ASP A 678 -17.24 3.07 28.10
N GLY A 679 -16.71 4.11 28.76
CA GLY A 679 -15.55 3.98 29.64
C GLY A 679 -14.35 3.35 28.90
N ASP A 680 -13.93 2.17 29.37
CA ASP A 680 -12.89 1.30 28.81
C ASP A 680 -13.48 0.01 28.22
N GLU A 681 -14.79 -0.02 27.92
CA GLU A 681 -15.54 -1.17 27.40
C GLU A 681 -16.06 -0.93 25.97
N TRP A 682 -15.94 -1.93 25.09
CA TRP A 682 -16.54 -1.94 23.75
C TRP A 682 -17.96 -2.42 23.86
N ILE A 683 -18.91 -1.57 23.46
CA ILE A 683 -20.33 -1.93 23.46
C ILE A 683 -20.85 -1.98 22.03
N VAL A 684 -21.56 -3.06 21.71
CA VAL A 684 -22.41 -3.14 20.52
C VAL A 684 -23.86 -2.98 20.97
N ASN A 685 -24.50 -1.89 20.58
CA ASN A 685 -25.90 -1.66 20.94
C ASN A 685 -26.80 -2.56 20.06
N ILE A 686 -27.34 -3.66 20.61
CA ILE A 686 -28.21 -4.61 19.89
C ILE A 686 -29.65 -4.59 20.42
N LYS A 687 -30.08 -3.60 21.22
CA LYS A 687 -31.45 -3.64 21.77
C LYS A 687 -32.52 -3.52 20.68
N SER A 688 -33.08 -4.68 20.35
CA SER A 688 -34.23 -4.92 19.50
C SER A 688 -35.52 -4.62 20.27
N SER A 689 -36.50 -4.03 19.59
CA SER A 689 -37.88 -4.05 20.08
C SER A 689 -38.84 -4.23 18.90
N ARG A 690 -39.12 -5.49 18.57
CA ARG A 690 -40.47 -5.93 18.22
C ARG A 690 -40.78 -7.18 19.02
N VAL A 691 -41.34 -6.95 20.20
CA VAL A 691 -42.24 -7.89 20.86
C VAL A 691 -43.41 -8.07 19.90
N PHE A 692 -43.44 -9.18 19.16
CA PHE A 692 -44.64 -9.58 18.44
C PHE A 692 -45.69 -9.96 19.47
N LYS A 693 -46.72 -9.11 19.63
CA LYS A 693 -48.00 -9.54 20.21
C LYS A 693 -48.50 -10.71 19.36
N LYS A 694 -48.77 -11.84 20.02
CA LYS A 694 -49.55 -12.95 19.45
C LYS A 694 -50.89 -12.39 18.95
N SER A 695 -51.12 -12.45 17.65
CA SER A 695 -52.48 -12.48 17.09
C SER A 695 -52.48 -13.41 15.88
N ASN A 696 -53.49 -14.27 15.87
CA ASN A 696 -53.69 -15.45 15.06
C ASN A 696 -53.86 -15.19 13.55
N MET A 697 -53.80 -16.31 12.80
CA MET A 697 -54.34 -16.54 11.44
C MET A 697 -53.52 -16.00 10.26
N ARG A 698 -53.40 -16.67 9.11
CA ARG A 698 -53.83 -17.98 8.61
C ARG A 698 -53.01 -18.28 7.35
N TYR A 699 -52.89 -19.56 7.02
CA TYR A 699 -52.32 -20.11 5.79
C TYR A 699 -52.87 -19.44 4.51
N GLY A 700 -52.00 -19.28 3.52
CA GLY A 700 -52.37 -18.98 2.14
C GLY A 700 -51.22 -19.28 1.18
N LYS A 701 -51.18 -20.51 0.66
CA LYS A 701 -50.48 -20.85 -0.59
C LYS A 701 -51.05 -19.98 -1.72
N ARG A 702 -50.21 -19.51 -2.65
CA ARG A 702 -50.41 -19.73 -4.10
C ARG A 702 -49.26 -19.17 -4.95
N ASN A 703 -48.82 -20.07 -5.84
CA ASN A 703 -48.14 -19.99 -7.14
C ASN A 703 -46.87 -19.15 -7.27
#